data_AF-A0A6B3N834-F1
#
_entry.id   AF-A0A6B3N834-F1
#
_cell.length_a   1.000
_cell.length_b   1.000
_cell.length_c   1.000
_cell.angle_alpha   90.00
_cell.angle_beta   90.00
_cell.angle_gamma   90.00
#
_symmetry.space_group_name_H-M   'P 1'
#
loop_
_entity.id
_entity.type
_entity.pdbx_description
1 polymer ?
#
loop_
_entity_poly.entity_id
_entity_poly.type
_entity_poly.pdbx_seq_one_letter_code
_entity_poly.pdbx_strand_id
1 'polypeptide(L)'
;MTRAKQIVVCNNLVSLTSTNQGWRLGYEDIEHFQDITLFQGALVGTSGDSGGDIEIQGRRVKLTEGSQVISLTLAEGQAGNLRVSASESLELVGGITFEDEEGSFFSPTGLLAEVEEEATGEGATLTIETGQLIVKDGATVSTTTFGEGQGVDLTVSASESVELLGSSPEGEFPSGLFAQVETTATGDGGTLTIETRQLIVKDGAQVSAATFGAGRAGDLTVSASELVKLEGTAPDDFTPSGLFAQVEGNDTGNAGNLTVETQQFIVKDGAQISSAARNGGQGGIITVNASDFIQLSGTSPNADLEEGSSGIFVSAEKAFIDDQSGDIIITTANSGDLKIETGELIVEDGARISADTFGTGDGGTLTLDVKELIIRDGGQIGAGSRVEENPVNPLNRERGVGGTVTVNASESVEVTGSGTIGATPVKSSLFARAEGTGNAGNLNIFTPNLTVRDGAEVTVSATGEGEAGSLKVEAESIRLDDGSLSAQTRAGDQGNITLKVQDVILRRGSEIITNAILDATGGNITINTDILAALEDSDITARAIRGRGGNITITTQGIFLSPDSDVNASSQLGISGTVTITTPEVDPTSGILELPSNPIDAESIVAKNPCAIKEGKIAGGSSFVITGRGGLPPSSDDPLPHVTRVVEWVSRSPEPVRTPVVLRKRVQTNAQGERTYPVIEQAQGWMVASDDTIMLTATPPNVMPQTPRLTHPLCR
;
A
#
# COMPACT_ATOMS: atom_id res chain seq x y z
N MET A 1 -35.86 11.15 36.41
CA MET A 1 -36.15 10.15 37.48
C MET A 1 -35.32 8.91 37.17
N THR A 2 -34.13 8.81 37.76
CA THR A 2 -33.16 7.73 37.47
C THR A 2 -33.60 6.44 38.16
N ARG A 3 -34.06 5.45 37.38
CA ARG A 3 -34.26 4.07 37.86
C ARG A 3 -33.13 3.23 37.31
N ALA A 4 -32.11 2.95 38.13
CA ALA A 4 -31.13 1.92 37.82
C ALA A 4 -31.84 0.56 37.72
N LYS A 5 -31.74 -0.12 36.57
CA LYS A 5 -32.16 -1.51 36.42
C LYS A 5 -30.97 -2.40 36.73
N GLN A 6 -31.13 -3.29 37.69
CA GLN A 6 -30.11 -4.21 38.17
C GLN A 6 -30.27 -5.57 37.46
N ILE A 7 -29.21 -6.10 36.85
CA ILE A 7 -29.12 -7.51 36.47
C ILE A 7 -28.16 -8.16 37.48
N VAL A 8 -28.70 -8.91 38.45
CA VAL A 8 -27.92 -9.68 39.44
C VAL A 8 -28.06 -11.15 39.11
N VAL A 9 -26.93 -11.86 38.96
CA VAL A 9 -26.89 -13.33 38.94
C VAL A 9 -26.14 -13.83 40.18
N CYS A 10 -26.54 -15.02 40.65
CA CYS A 10 -26.42 -15.53 42.01
C CYS A 10 -25.04 -15.45 42.69
N ASN A 11 -25.08 -15.11 43.99
CA ASN A 11 -24.06 -15.23 45.06
C ASN A 11 -23.01 -14.12 45.26
N ASN A 12 -22.96 -13.07 44.45
CA ASN A 12 -22.09 -11.91 44.72
C ASN A 12 -22.93 -10.63 44.88
N LEU A 13 -22.66 -9.84 45.92
CA LEU A 13 -23.34 -8.57 46.18
C LEU A 13 -22.49 -7.41 45.65
N VAL A 14 -22.99 -6.71 44.63
CA VAL A 14 -22.41 -5.42 44.22
C VAL A 14 -22.83 -4.38 45.26
N SER A 15 -21.87 -3.71 45.90
CA SER A 15 -22.20 -2.63 46.83
C SER A 15 -22.60 -1.37 46.07
N LEU A 16 -23.40 -0.50 46.69
CA LEU A 16 -23.86 0.74 46.07
C LEU A 16 -23.42 1.91 46.94
N THR A 17 -22.52 2.74 46.44
CA THR A 17 -21.99 3.90 47.16
C THR A 17 -22.59 5.16 46.59
N SER A 18 -23.25 5.95 47.43
CA SER A 18 -23.82 7.25 47.03
C SER A 18 -22.69 8.24 46.71
N THR A 19 -22.78 8.91 45.57
CA THR A 19 -21.86 9.98 45.15
C THR A 19 -22.63 11.27 44.89
N ASN A 20 -21.94 12.39 44.76
CA ASN A 20 -22.57 13.67 44.41
C ASN A 20 -23.22 13.64 43.00
N GLN A 21 -22.90 12.64 42.19
CA GLN A 21 -23.41 12.40 40.82
C GLN A 21 -24.42 11.23 40.76
N GLY A 22 -24.80 10.63 41.89
CA GLY A 22 -25.75 9.52 41.94
C GLY A 22 -25.27 8.34 42.78
N TRP A 23 -25.13 7.17 42.14
CA TRP A 23 -24.72 5.92 42.79
C TRP A 23 -23.61 5.27 42.00
N ARG A 24 -22.54 4.86 42.68
CA ARG A 24 -21.42 4.09 42.13
C ARG A 24 -21.53 2.64 42.56
N LEU A 25 -21.32 1.71 41.65
CA LEU A 25 -21.23 0.28 41.95
C LEU A 25 -19.84 -0.03 42.54
N GLY A 26 -19.82 -0.78 43.63
CA GLY A 26 -18.61 -1.25 44.29
C GLY A 26 -18.47 -2.76 44.13
N TYR A 27 -17.43 -3.17 43.41
CA TYR A 27 -17.16 -4.57 43.07
C TYR A 27 -16.10 -5.21 43.99
N GLU A 28 -15.80 -4.57 45.12
CA GLU A 28 -14.72 -4.97 46.04
C GLU A 28 -14.84 -6.42 46.53
N ASP A 29 -16.06 -6.97 46.57
CA ASP A 29 -16.36 -8.33 47.02
C ASP A 29 -16.60 -9.32 45.85
N ILE A 30 -16.30 -8.95 44.59
CA ILE A 30 -16.50 -9.83 43.42
C ILE A 30 -15.18 -10.45 42.98
N GLU A 31 -15.00 -11.74 43.27
CA GLU A 31 -13.82 -12.51 42.81
C GLU A 31 -13.91 -12.90 41.31
N HIS A 32 -15.13 -13.16 40.81
CA HIS A 32 -15.35 -13.59 39.42
C HIS A 32 -16.65 -13.01 38.85
N PHE A 33 -16.54 -12.27 37.76
CA PHE A 33 -17.69 -11.83 36.96
C PHE A 33 -18.28 -13.00 36.16
N GLN A 34 -19.59 -12.94 35.91
CA GLN A 34 -20.31 -13.94 35.11
C GLN A 34 -20.62 -13.39 33.72
N ASP A 35 -21.28 -14.20 32.89
CA ASP A 35 -21.67 -13.80 31.55
C ASP A 35 -22.93 -12.92 31.57
N ILE A 36 -22.98 -11.94 30.67
CA ILE A 36 -24.13 -11.05 30.43
C ILE A 36 -24.59 -11.26 29.00
N THR A 37 -25.90 -11.41 28.79
CA THR A 37 -26.49 -11.50 27.45
C THR A 37 -27.73 -10.60 27.36
N LEU A 38 -27.75 -9.72 26.36
CA LEU A 38 -28.88 -8.90 25.95
C LEU A 38 -29.35 -9.39 24.57
N PHE A 39 -30.64 -9.68 24.44
CA PHE A 39 -31.24 -10.26 23.23
C PHE A 39 -32.70 -9.80 23.12
N GLN A 40 -33.36 -10.05 21.98
CA GLN A 40 -34.75 -9.63 21.70
C GLN A 40 -35.00 -8.12 21.86
N GLY A 41 -34.12 -7.27 21.32
CA GLY A 41 -34.27 -5.81 21.38
C GLY A 41 -34.20 -5.27 22.80
N ALA A 42 -33.40 -5.88 23.67
CA ALA A 42 -33.24 -5.40 25.04
C ALA A 42 -32.57 -4.02 25.07
N LEU A 43 -33.12 -3.09 25.85
CA LEU A 43 -32.61 -1.73 25.99
C LEU A 43 -32.13 -1.45 27.42
N VAL A 44 -30.86 -1.06 27.54
CA VAL A 44 -30.27 -0.46 28.73
C VAL A 44 -29.94 0.98 28.39
N GLY A 45 -30.41 1.97 29.14
CA GLY A 45 -30.00 3.33 28.82
C GLY A 45 -30.27 4.38 29.87
N THR A 46 -29.61 5.51 29.66
CA THR A 46 -29.72 6.74 30.46
C THR A 46 -30.07 7.89 29.53
N SER A 47 -30.88 8.84 30.02
CA SER A 47 -31.19 10.06 29.27
C SER A 47 -31.43 11.25 30.21
N GLY A 48 -31.10 12.45 29.73
CA GLY A 48 -31.31 13.72 30.43
C GLY A 48 -30.32 14.80 29.99
N ASP A 49 -30.39 15.95 30.64
CA ASP A 49 -29.60 17.15 30.29
C ASP A 49 -28.07 16.93 30.35
N SER A 50 -27.58 15.97 31.13
CA SER A 50 -26.14 15.70 31.29
C SER A 50 -25.78 14.21 31.26
N GLY A 51 -26.52 13.36 30.54
CA GLY A 51 -26.26 11.92 30.33
C GLY A 51 -25.87 11.08 31.57
N GLY A 52 -26.59 10.01 31.91
CA GLY A 52 -26.16 9.16 33.05
C GLY A 52 -24.98 8.26 32.68
N ASP A 53 -23.99 8.08 33.57
CA ASP A 53 -22.95 7.06 33.39
C ASP A 53 -23.56 5.64 33.32
N ILE A 54 -23.04 4.80 32.43
CA ILE A 54 -23.37 3.38 32.32
C ILE A 54 -22.09 2.57 32.45
N GLU A 55 -22.08 1.60 33.37
CA GLU A 55 -20.98 0.65 33.53
C GLU A 55 -21.51 -0.77 33.42
N ILE A 56 -20.90 -1.57 32.53
CA ILE A 56 -21.18 -2.99 32.34
C ILE A 56 -19.91 -3.77 32.63
N GLN A 57 -19.97 -4.70 33.59
CA GLN A 57 -18.84 -5.55 33.94
C GLN A 57 -19.22 -7.04 33.93
N GLY A 58 -18.51 -7.82 33.13
CA GLY A 58 -18.80 -9.23 32.88
C GLY A 58 -17.54 -10.05 32.59
N ARG A 59 -17.70 -11.37 32.52
CA ARG A 59 -16.68 -12.25 31.93
C ARG A 59 -16.80 -12.26 30.41
N ARG A 60 -17.98 -12.62 29.92
CA ARG A 60 -18.40 -12.46 28.52
C ARG A 60 -19.63 -11.58 28.47
N VAL A 61 -19.63 -10.58 27.60
CA VAL A 61 -20.78 -9.69 27.38
C VAL A 61 -21.23 -9.86 25.94
N LYS A 62 -22.51 -10.16 25.73
CA LYS A 62 -23.06 -10.42 24.40
C LYS A 62 -24.35 -9.63 24.19
N LEU A 63 -24.42 -8.86 23.11
CA LEU A 63 -25.63 -8.20 22.65
C LEU A 63 -26.00 -8.78 21.27
N THR A 64 -27.27 -9.09 21.07
CA THR A 64 -27.79 -9.60 19.79
C THR A 64 -29.19 -9.08 19.51
N GLU A 65 -29.68 -9.34 18.29
CA GLU A 65 -31.09 -9.11 17.93
C GLU A 65 -31.55 -7.68 18.26
N GLY A 66 -30.83 -6.67 17.78
CA GLY A 66 -31.18 -5.25 17.95
C GLY A 66 -31.11 -4.76 19.40
N SER A 67 -30.40 -5.46 20.28
CA SER A 67 -30.24 -5.03 21.67
C SER A 67 -29.25 -3.88 21.78
N GLN A 68 -29.57 -2.89 22.60
CA GLN A 68 -28.83 -1.64 22.68
C GLN A 68 -28.50 -1.25 24.13
N VAL A 69 -27.30 -0.70 24.30
CA VAL A 69 -26.91 0.05 25.49
C VAL A 69 -26.68 1.49 25.05
N ILE A 70 -27.49 2.43 25.55
CA ILE A 70 -27.51 3.80 25.07
C ILE A 70 -27.34 4.83 26.19
N SER A 71 -26.41 5.76 26.04
CA SER A 71 -26.28 6.97 26.85
C SER A 71 -26.65 8.17 25.99
N LEU A 72 -27.74 8.87 26.35
CA LEU A 72 -28.28 9.97 25.55
C LEU A 72 -28.23 11.31 26.30
N THR A 73 -27.68 12.34 25.65
CA THR A 73 -27.61 13.70 26.20
C THR A 73 -28.53 14.63 25.43
N LEU A 74 -29.48 15.25 26.13
CA LEU A 74 -30.63 15.94 25.54
C LEU A 74 -30.58 17.48 25.59
N ALA A 75 -29.67 18.08 26.38
CA ALA A 75 -29.65 19.53 26.61
C ALA A 75 -28.24 20.03 27.03
N GLU A 76 -28.17 21.16 27.77
CA GLU A 76 -26.91 21.72 28.29
C GLU A 76 -26.29 20.81 29.39
N GLY A 77 -25.19 20.13 29.08
CA GLY A 77 -24.41 19.37 30.07
C GLY A 77 -23.45 18.34 29.46
N GLN A 78 -22.39 17.98 30.19
CA GLN A 78 -21.45 16.93 29.77
C GLN A 78 -22.17 15.57 29.72
N ALA A 79 -22.01 14.82 28.64
CA ALA A 79 -22.60 13.50 28.52
C ALA A 79 -21.97 12.50 29.54
N GLY A 80 -22.73 11.49 29.98
CA GLY A 80 -22.26 10.44 30.90
C GLY A 80 -21.52 9.31 30.19
N ASN A 81 -20.45 8.82 30.80
CA ASN A 81 -19.53 7.84 30.22
C ASN A 81 -20.21 6.47 30.06
N LEU A 82 -19.90 5.78 28.96
CA LEU A 82 -20.30 4.39 28.75
C LEU A 82 -19.07 3.50 28.82
N ARG A 83 -18.97 2.70 29.89
CA ARG A 83 -17.83 1.79 30.11
C ARG A 83 -18.28 0.34 30.06
N VAL A 84 -17.61 -0.46 29.23
CA VAL A 84 -17.81 -1.90 29.16
C VAL A 84 -16.50 -2.61 29.43
N SER A 85 -16.47 -3.41 30.49
CA SER A 85 -15.31 -4.23 30.87
C SER A 85 -15.70 -5.70 30.86
N ALA A 86 -15.15 -6.46 29.91
CA ALA A 86 -15.40 -7.90 29.75
C ALA A 86 -14.10 -8.70 29.80
N SER A 87 -13.86 -9.49 30.84
CA SER A 87 -12.54 -10.11 31.05
C SER A 87 -12.11 -11.12 29.96
N GLU A 88 -13.07 -11.69 29.23
CA GLU A 88 -12.81 -12.59 28.10
C GLU A 88 -13.24 -11.95 26.77
N SER A 89 -14.54 -11.65 26.60
CA SER A 89 -15.03 -11.16 25.31
C SER A 89 -16.23 -10.22 25.39
N LEU A 90 -16.31 -9.31 24.42
CA LEU A 90 -17.48 -8.51 24.09
C LEU A 90 -17.92 -8.85 22.65
N GLU A 91 -19.14 -9.35 22.49
CA GLU A 91 -19.74 -9.66 21.18
C GLU A 91 -20.98 -8.80 20.91
N LEU A 92 -21.01 -8.12 19.76
CA LEU A 92 -22.16 -7.43 19.21
C LEU A 92 -22.53 -8.04 17.85
N VAL A 93 -23.77 -8.48 17.69
CA VAL A 93 -24.19 -9.23 16.48
C VAL A 93 -25.54 -8.77 15.96
N GLY A 94 -25.55 -8.34 14.69
CA GLY A 94 -26.77 -8.14 13.93
C GLY A 94 -27.53 -6.86 14.25
N GLY A 95 -28.72 -6.74 13.68
CA GLY A 95 -29.75 -5.79 14.06
C GLY A 95 -31.14 -6.39 13.85
N ILE A 96 -32.18 -5.59 14.04
CA ILE A 96 -33.56 -5.95 13.69
C ILE A 96 -34.04 -4.95 12.64
N THR A 97 -34.54 -5.46 11.53
CA THR A 97 -35.31 -4.67 10.57
C THR A 97 -36.77 -4.67 11.00
N PHE A 98 -37.34 -3.48 11.20
CA PHE A 98 -38.74 -3.24 11.42
C PHE A 98 -39.37 -2.79 10.10
N GLU A 99 -40.41 -3.49 9.65
CA GLU A 99 -41.20 -3.09 8.49
C GLU A 99 -42.52 -2.49 8.97
N ASP A 100 -42.82 -1.26 8.56
CA ASP A 100 -44.11 -0.60 8.79
C ASP A 100 -44.68 0.05 7.51
N GLU A 101 -45.80 0.78 7.65
CA GLU A 101 -46.43 1.46 6.51
C GLU A 101 -45.62 2.70 6.02
N GLU A 102 -44.65 3.17 6.80
CA GLU A 102 -43.80 4.34 6.52
C GLU A 102 -42.44 3.93 5.92
N GLY A 103 -42.00 2.69 6.11
CA GLY A 103 -40.82 2.12 5.44
C GLY A 103 -40.23 0.91 6.17
N SER A 104 -38.98 0.59 5.79
CA SER A 104 -38.12 -0.35 6.50
C SER A 104 -37.18 0.45 7.38
N PHE A 105 -37.15 0.17 8.69
CA PHE A 105 -36.26 0.80 9.65
C PHE A 105 -35.34 -0.26 10.27
N PHE A 106 -34.03 -0.13 10.08
CA PHE A 106 -33.04 -1.01 10.69
C PHE A 106 -32.60 -0.47 12.05
N SER A 107 -32.73 -1.28 13.09
CA SER A 107 -32.23 -1.00 14.43
C SER A 107 -31.00 -1.87 14.70
N PRO A 108 -29.79 -1.29 14.78
CA PRO A 108 -28.58 -2.07 15.00
C PRO A 108 -28.50 -2.56 16.44
N THR A 109 -27.85 -3.71 16.65
CA THR A 109 -27.33 -4.07 17.95
C THR A 109 -26.13 -3.18 18.24
N GLY A 110 -26.06 -2.54 19.41
CA GLY A 110 -24.93 -1.68 19.66
C GLY A 110 -24.74 -1.08 21.04
N LEU A 111 -23.56 -0.49 21.19
CA LEU A 111 -23.19 0.39 22.29
C LEU A 111 -23.18 1.82 21.74
N LEU A 112 -24.05 2.68 22.26
CA LEU A 112 -24.34 3.99 21.68
C LEU A 112 -24.14 5.08 22.74
N ALA A 113 -23.29 6.05 22.46
CA ALA A 113 -23.17 7.28 23.24
C ALA A 113 -23.47 8.47 22.32
N GLU A 114 -24.61 9.13 22.56
CA GLU A 114 -25.18 10.08 21.61
C GLU A 114 -25.44 11.44 22.24
N VAL A 115 -25.15 12.50 21.47
CA VAL A 115 -25.38 13.91 21.81
C VAL A 115 -26.38 14.49 20.80
N GLU A 116 -27.57 14.88 21.25
CA GLU A 116 -28.66 15.36 20.39
C GLU A 116 -28.45 16.79 19.84
N GLU A 117 -29.20 17.15 18.79
CA GLU A 117 -29.07 18.39 18.00
C GLU A 117 -29.07 19.70 18.85
N GLU A 118 -29.84 19.74 19.95
CA GLU A 118 -29.95 20.91 20.84
C GLU A 118 -28.94 20.90 22.01
N ALA A 119 -28.11 19.87 22.13
CA ALA A 119 -27.13 19.74 23.21
C ALA A 119 -25.82 20.48 22.90
N THR A 120 -25.37 21.32 23.83
CA THR A 120 -24.14 22.14 23.71
C THR A 120 -23.01 21.65 24.62
N GLY A 121 -23.18 20.48 25.25
CA GLY A 121 -22.20 19.88 26.14
C GLY A 121 -21.07 19.12 25.43
N GLU A 122 -19.96 18.88 26.14
CA GLU A 122 -18.87 18.02 25.66
C GLU A 122 -19.30 16.53 25.69
N GLY A 123 -18.89 15.78 24.67
CA GLY A 123 -19.19 14.35 24.51
C GLY A 123 -18.67 13.44 25.64
N ALA A 124 -19.32 12.29 25.83
CA ALA A 124 -19.03 11.29 26.87
C ALA A 124 -18.08 10.21 26.38
N THR A 125 -16.98 9.93 27.05
CA THR A 125 -16.11 8.83 26.59
C THR A 125 -16.83 7.47 26.58
N LEU A 126 -16.72 6.74 25.47
CA LEU A 126 -17.06 5.31 25.40
C LEU A 126 -15.77 4.51 25.52
N THR A 127 -15.64 3.71 26.59
CA THR A 127 -14.47 2.87 26.83
C THR A 127 -14.82 1.40 26.83
N ILE A 128 -14.12 0.61 26.03
CA ILE A 128 -14.21 -0.85 26.00
C ILE A 128 -12.88 -1.45 26.46
N GLU A 129 -12.93 -2.33 27.45
CA GLU A 129 -11.79 -3.14 27.88
C GLU A 129 -12.15 -4.62 27.81
N THR A 130 -11.43 -5.39 26.99
CA THR A 130 -11.71 -6.82 26.85
C THR A 130 -10.52 -7.68 26.44
N GLY A 131 -10.69 -9.00 26.39
CA GLY A 131 -9.78 -9.92 25.69
C GLY A 131 -9.98 -9.80 24.19
N GLN A 132 -11.20 -10.11 23.76
CA GLN A 132 -11.62 -10.09 22.36
C GLN A 132 -12.88 -9.23 22.16
N LEU A 133 -12.83 -8.30 21.20
CA LEU A 133 -14.00 -7.57 20.72
C LEU A 133 -14.43 -8.12 19.35
N ILE A 134 -15.69 -8.52 19.21
CA ILE A 134 -16.29 -8.92 17.94
C ILE A 134 -17.52 -8.05 17.66
N VAL A 135 -17.53 -7.38 16.51
CA VAL A 135 -18.68 -6.60 16.02
C VAL A 135 -19.00 -7.07 14.61
N LYS A 136 -20.21 -7.59 14.39
CA LYS A 136 -20.54 -8.18 13.09
C LYS A 136 -22.01 -8.10 12.69
N ASP A 137 -22.26 -8.37 11.41
CA ASP A 137 -23.58 -8.48 10.79
C ASP A 137 -24.40 -7.16 10.88
N GLY A 138 -23.74 -6.00 10.81
CA GLY A 138 -24.35 -4.66 10.92
C GLY A 138 -24.48 -4.13 12.35
N ALA A 139 -23.81 -4.76 13.32
CA ALA A 139 -23.74 -4.24 14.69
C ALA A 139 -22.76 -3.06 14.82
N THR A 140 -22.93 -2.20 15.82
CA THR A 140 -22.18 -0.95 15.94
C THR A 140 -21.73 -0.64 17.37
N VAL A 141 -20.56 -0.01 17.49
CA VAL A 141 -20.17 0.80 18.65
C VAL A 141 -20.04 2.23 18.15
N SER A 142 -20.91 3.12 18.60
CA SER A 142 -20.98 4.48 18.06
C SER A 142 -20.94 5.54 19.15
N THR A 143 -20.19 6.60 18.87
CA THR A 143 -20.15 7.82 19.64
C THR A 143 -20.48 8.99 18.71
N THR A 144 -21.78 9.27 18.56
CA THR A 144 -22.30 10.20 17.54
C THR A 144 -22.73 11.53 18.14
N THR A 145 -22.32 12.64 17.52
CA THR A 145 -22.76 13.99 17.89
C THR A 145 -23.62 14.62 16.78
N PHE A 146 -24.88 14.93 17.09
CA PHE A 146 -25.84 15.58 16.18
C PHE A 146 -25.89 17.12 16.35
N GLY A 147 -25.50 17.64 17.53
CA GLY A 147 -25.55 19.09 17.87
C GLY A 147 -24.24 19.86 17.68
N GLU A 148 -24.17 21.10 18.15
CA GLU A 148 -22.97 21.97 18.05
C GLU A 148 -21.78 21.51 18.93
N GLY A 149 -21.96 20.48 19.76
CA GLY A 149 -20.92 19.93 20.65
C GLY A 149 -19.75 19.27 19.92
N GLN A 150 -18.63 19.12 20.62
CA GLN A 150 -17.47 18.35 20.14
C GLN A 150 -17.81 16.86 20.04
N GLY A 151 -17.20 16.18 19.06
CA GLY A 151 -17.29 14.75 18.86
C GLY A 151 -16.81 13.97 20.09
N VAL A 152 -17.40 12.81 20.27
CA VAL A 152 -17.22 11.99 21.46
C VAL A 152 -16.08 10.99 21.24
N ASP A 153 -15.14 10.89 22.19
CA ASP A 153 -14.02 9.94 22.09
C ASP A 153 -14.46 8.48 22.32
N LEU A 154 -13.92 7.59 21.49
CA LEU A 154 -14.07 6.13 21.59
C LEU A 154 -12.72 5.47 21.82
N THR A 155 -12.57 4.78 22.96
CA THR A 155 -11.36 4.02 23.29
C THR A 155 -11.67 2.53 23.40
N VAL A 156 -10.92 1.72 22.66
CA VAL A 156 -11.01 0.26 22.69
C VAL A 156 -9.65 -0.33 23.03
N SER A 157 -9.57 -1.04 24.15
CA SER A 157 -8.41 -1.82 24.55
C SER A 157 -8.78 -3.31 24.60
N ALA A 158 -8.29 -4.08 23.63
CA ALA A 158 -8.54 -5.52 23.54
C ALA A 158 -7.23 -6.30 23.56
N SER A 159 -6.95 -7.03 24.64
CA SER A 159 -5.64 -7.68 24.83
C SER A 159 -5.30 -8.79 23.82
N GLU A 160 -6.29 -9.32 23.09
CA GLU A 160 -6.10 -10.39 22.11
C GLU A 160 -6.47 -9.97 20.68
N SER A 161 -7.68 -9.48 20.43
CA SER A 161 -8.10 -9.04 19.09
C SER A 161 -9.30 -8.10 19.09
N VAL A 162 -9.40 -7.30 18.02
CA VAL A 162 -10.60 -6.59 17.59
C VAL A 162 -10.97 -7.11 16.19
N GLU A 163 -12.19 -7.64 16.05
CA GLU A 163 -12.70 -8.23 14.82
C GLU A 163 -14.00 -7.55 14.40
N LEU A 164 -13.97 -6.84 13.28
CA LEU A 164 -15.11 -6.15 12.68
C LEU A 164 -15.44 -6.84 11.36
N LEU A 165 -16.64 -7.41 11.25
CA LEU A 165 -16.96 -8.34 10.16
C LEU A 165 -18.32 -8.04 9.52
N GLY A 166 -18.30 -7.78 8.22
CA GLY A 166 -19.52 -7.67 7.43
C GLY A 166 -20.27 -6.36 7.60
N SER A 167 -21.42 -6.28 6.96
CA SER A 167 -22.44 -5.25 7.10
C SER A 167 -23.81 -5.90 7.33
N SER A 168 -24.87 -5.10 7.39
CA SER A 168 -26.25 -5.60 7.35
C SER A 168 -26.50 -6.41 6.06
N PRO A 169 -27.53 -7.28 6.01
CA PRO A 169 -27.77 -8.16 4.86
C PRO A 169 -27.88 -7.47 3.50
N GLU A 170 -28.30 -6.20 3.46
CA GLU A 170 -28.42 -5.41 2.22
C GLU A 170 -27.17 -4.54 1.92
N GLY A 171 -26.12 -4.63 2.73
CA GLY A 171 -24.91 -3.83 2.58
C GLY A 171 -24.98 -2.44 3.22
N GLU A 172 -26.18 -1.95 3.51
CA GLU A 172 -26.45 -0.55 3.88
C GLU A 172 -25.78 -0.09 5.18
N PHE A 173 -25.65 -0.97 6.17
CA PHE A 173 -25.12 -0.61 7.49
C PHE A 173 -23.84 -1.40 7.79
N PRO A 174 -22.65 -0.77 7.70
CA PRO A 174 -21.40 -1.44 8.02
C PRO A 174 -21.34 -1.84 9.50
N SER A 175 -20.76 -3.01 9.80
CA SER A 175 -20.37 -3.29 11.18
C SER A 175 -19.17 -2.43 11.54
N GLY A 176 -19.10 -1.88 12.75
CA GLY A 176 -17.96 -1.02 13.01
C GLY A 176 -17.88 -0.30 14.34
N LEU A 177 -16.82 0.50 14.41
CA LEU A 177 -16.51 1.43 15.48
C LEU A 177 -16.58 2.85 14.89
N PHE A 178 -17.42 3.70 15.46
CA PHE A 178 -17.73 5.01 14.90
C PHE A 178 -17.59 6.09 15.97
N ALA A 179 -16.83 7.15 15.66
CA ALA A 179 -16.71 8.36 16.46
C ALA A 179 -17.01 9.57 15.57
N GLN A 180 -18.29 9.74 15.24
CA GLN A 180 -18.73 10.58 14.12
C GLN A 180 -19.49 11.82 14.56
N VAL A 181 -19.47 12.82 13.68
CA VAL A 181 -20.19 14.09 13.83
C VAL A 181 -21.11 14.26 12.62
N GLU A 182 -22.37 14.63 12.82
CA GLU A 182 -23.41 14.62 11.79
C GLU A 182 -23.57 15.96 11.04
N THR A 183 -24.35 15.97 9.94
CA THR A 183 -24.47 17.09 8.98
C THR A 183 -24.88 18.46 9.53
N THR A 184 -25.51 18.52 10.70
CA THR A 184 -25.91 19.78 11.37
C THR A 184 -24.92 20.23 12.43
N ALA A 185 -23.97 19.37 12.79
CA ALA A 185 -23.02 19.63 13.84
C ALA A 185 -21.85 20.50 13.34
N THR A 186 -21.42 21.41 14.21
CA THR A 186 -20.31 22.35 13.94
C THR A 186 -19.06 22.05 14.78
N GLY A 187 -19.12 21.09 15.71
CA GLY A 187 -17.98 20.63 16.48
C GLY A 187 -17.05 19.72 15.67
N ASP A 188 -15.79 19.58 16.12
CA ASP A 188 -14.84 18.68 15.49
C ASP A 188 -15.10 17.23 15.91
N GLY A 189 -14.70 16.26 15.09
CA GLY A 189 -14.81 14.83 15.37
C GLY A 189 -14.01 14.39 16.59
N GLY A 190 -14.54 13.37 17.28
CA GLY A 190 -13.88 12.79 18.45
C GLY A 190 -12.68 11.93 18.06
N THR A 191 -11.82 11.60 19.01
CA THR A 191 -10.69 10.71 18.80
C THR A 191 -11.13 9.26 18.94
N LEU A 192 -10.76 8.41 17.97
CA LEU A 192 -10.95 6.96 18.05
C LEU A 192 -9.59 6.28 18.26
N THR A 193 -9.43 5.60 19.40
CA THR A 193 -8.20 4.86 19.74
C THR A 193 -8.47 3.37 19.87
N ILE A 194 -7.67 2.55 19.18
CA ILE A 194 -7.70 1.09 19.29
C ILE A 194 -6.32 0.60 19.72
N GLU A 195 -6.26 -0.10 20.85
CA GLU A 195 -5.08 -0.83 21.31
C GLU A 195 -5.39 -2.32 21.33
N THR A 196 -4.64 -3.10 20.56
CA THR A 196 -4.83 -4.54 20.52
C THR A 196 -3.57 -5.31 20.13
N ARG A 197 -3.65 -6.64 20.08
CA ARG A 197 -2.63 -7.46 19.44
C ARG A 197 -2.92 -7.62 17.95
N GLN A 198 -4.18 -7.80 17.57
CA GLN A 198 -4.61 -7.94 16.17
C GLN A 198 -5.89 -7.17 15.89
N LEU A 199 -5.90 -6.32 14.87
CA LEU A 199 -7.10 -5.69 14.30
C LEU A 199 -7.43 -6.35 12.95
N ILE A 200 -8.66 -6.83 12.81
CA ILE A 200 -9.19 -7.42 11.58
C ILE A 200 -10.48 -6.70 11.21
N VAL A 201 -10.51 -6.12 10.01
CA VAL A 201 -11.69 -5.41 9.47
C VAL A 201 -12.00 -5.99 8.09
N LYS A 202 -13.18 -6.58 7.92
CA LYS A 202 -13.51 -7.34 6.71
C LYS A 202 -14.94 -7.19 6.20
N ASP A 203 -15.10 -7.51 4.93
CA ASP A 203 -16.39 -7.73 4.26
C ASP A 203 -17.33 -6.51 4.38
N GLY A 204 -16.78 -5.30 4.32
CA GLY A 204 -17.51 -4.03 4.41
C GLY A 204 -17.55 -3.40 5.79
N ALA A 205 -16.90 -3.99 6.79
CA ALA A 205 -16.82 -3.42 8.14
C ALA A 205 -15.89 -2.19 8.19
N GLN A 206 -16.09 -1.29 9.16
CA GLN A 206 -15.39 0.00 9.21
C GLN A 206 -14.96 0.42 10.61
N VAL A 207 -13.87 1.19 10.66
CA VAL A 207 -13.50 2.05 11.80
C VAL A 207 -13.48 3.48 11.29
N SER A 208 -14.30 4.36 11.84
CA SER A 208 -14.47 5.70 11.27
C SER A 208 -14.58 6.78 12.35
N ALA A 209 -13.71 7.78 12.25
CA ALA A 209 -13.78 9.05 12.97
C ALA A 209 -14.25 10.19 12.04
N ALA A 210 -15.01 9.85 11.00
CA ALA A 210 -15.44 10.80 9.98
C ALA A 210 -16.41 11.87 10.52
N THR A 211 -16.46 13.02 9.86
CA THR A 211 -17.50 14.04 10.10
C THR A 211 -18.32 14.24 8.84
N PHE A 212 -19.62 14.45 8.99
CA PHE A 212 -20.56 14.79 7.93
C PHE A 212 -20.95 16.27 7.95
N GLY A 213 -20.49 17.03 8.96
CA GLY A 213 -20.74 18.46 9.13
C GLY A 213 -19.53 19.35 8.83
N ALA A 214 -19.63 20.65 9.15
CA ALA A 214 -18.61 21.65 8.83
C ALA A 214 -17.35 21.60 9.72
N GLY A 215 -17.37 20.82 10.80
CA GLY A 215 -16.22 20.63 11.69
C GLY A 215 -15.08 19.83 11.05
N ARG A 216 -13.91 19.80 11.69
CA ARG A 216 -12.80 18.90 11.28
C ARG A 216 -13.16 17.45 11.63
N ALA A 217 -12.82 16.47 10.79
CA ALA A 217 -12.97 15.05 11.14
C ALA A 217 -12.04 14.67 12.30
N GLY A 218 -12.43 13.64 13.05
CA GLY A 218 -11.72 13.16 14.22
C GLY A 218 -10.42 12.43 13.87
N ASP A 219 -9.50 12.36 14.84
CA ASP A 219 -8.25 11.64 14.68
C ASP A 219 -8.45 10.14 15.02
N LEU A 220 -7.85 9.25 14.23
CA LEU A 220 -7.90 7.80 14.39
C LEU A 220 -6.51 7.23 14.68
N THR A 221 -6.34 6.57 15.82
CA THR A 221 -5.10 5.88 16.19
C THR A 221 -5.34 4.39 16.39
N VAL A 222 -4.59 3.57 15.66
CA VAL A 222 -4.59 2.11 15.79
C VAL A 222 -3.20 1.64 16.17
N SER A 223 -3.06 1.05 17.34
CA SER A 223 -1.84 0.36 17.78
C SER A 223 -2.15 -1.12 17.95
N ALA A 224 -1.66 -1.95 17.02
CA ALA A 224 -1.80 -3.40 17.08
C ALA A 224 -0.43 -4.05 17.18
N SER A 225 -0.14 -4.78 18.25
CA SER A 225 1.23 -5.26 18.48
C SER A 225 1.72 -6.31 17.46
N GLU A 226 0.85 -6.92 16.66
CA GLU A 226 1.21 -7.94 15.65
C GLU A 226 0.66 -7.64 14.26
N LEU A 227 -0.65 -7.40 14.13
CA LEU A 227 -1.31 -7.36 12.82
C LEU A 227 -2.41 -6.31 12.76
N VAL A 228 -2.43 -5.54 11.68
CA VAL A 228 -3.63 -4.87 11.19
C VAL A 228 -3.95 -5.42 9.79
N LYS A 229 -5.15 -5.98 9.61
CA LYS A 229 -5.61 -6.54 8.34
C LYS A 229 -6.97 -5.96 7.94
N LEU A 230 -7.01 -5.36 6.75
CA LEU A 230 -8.21 -4.84 6.10
C LEU A 230 -8.45 -5.65 4.81
N GLU A 231 -9.66 -6.18 4.60
CA GLU A 231 -9.92 -7.07 3.44
C GLU A 231 -11.36 -6.98 2.96
N GLY A 232 -11.54 -6.76 1.65
CA GLY A 232 -12.85 -6.87 1.00
C GLY A 232 -13.74 -5.64 1.09
N THR A 233 -14.92 -5.75 0.49
CA THR A 233 -16.01 -4.77 0.48
C THR A 233 -17.29 -5.42 1.01
N ALA A 234 -18.31 -4.62 1.29
CA ALA A 234 -19.65 -5.12 1.58
C ALA A 234 -20.23 -5.84 0.35
N PRO A 235 -21.33 -6.62 0.51
CA PRO A 235 -21.99 -7.31 -0.59
C PRO A 235 -22.52 -6.39 -1.71
N ASP A 236 -22.60 -5.08 -1.47
CA ASP A 236 -22.93 -4.07 -2.48
C ASP A 236 -21.75 -3.76 -3.42
N ASP A 237 -20.55 -4.26 -3.12
CA ASP A 237 -19.25 -3.98 -3.76
C ASP A 237 -18.80 -2.50 -3.73
N PHE A 238 -19.59 -1.61 -3.13
CA PHE A 238 -19.32 -0.17 -3.05
C PHE A 238 -18.79 0.26 -1.69
N THR A 239 -19.15 -0.43 -0.62
CA THR A 239 -18.73 -0.06 0.74
C THR A 239 -17.43 -0.78 1.10
N PRO A 240 -16.26 -0.11 1.10
CA PRO A 240 -15.00 -0.75 1.42
C PRO A 240 -14.89 -1.09 2.91
N SER A 241 -14.20 -2.18 3.21
CA SER A 241 -13.65 -2.36 4.56
C SER A 241 -12.56 -1.35 4.78
N GLY A 242 -12.49 -0.71 5.95
CA GLY A 242 -11.45 0.30 6.10
C GLY A 242 -11.35 1.08 7.40
N LEU A 243 -10.36 1.98 7.39
CA LEU A 243 -10.09 2.95 8.44
C LEU A 243 -10.26 4.36 7.86
N PHE A 244 -11.10 5.18 8.49
CA PHE A 244 -11.52 6.47 7.93
C PHE A 244 -11.39 7.60 8.95
N ALA A 245 -10.73 8.69 8.55
CA ALA A 245 -10.66 9.97 9.27
C ALA A 245 -11.03 11.13 8.33
N GLN A 246 -12.04 10.89 7.48
CA GLN A 246 -12.39 11.76 6.35
C GLN A 246 -13.60 12.64 6.64
N VAL A 247 -13.78 13.66 5.81
CA VAL A 247 -15.01 14.48 5.81
C VAL A 247 -15.92 13.94 4.73
N GLU A 248 -17.16 13.66 5.08
CA GLU A 248 -18.20 13.16 4.19
C GLU A 248 -19.26 14.23 3.93
N GLY A 249 -20.07 14.05 2.88
CA GLY A 249 -21.16 14.97 2.56
C GLY A 249 -20.74 16.25 1.82
N ASN A 250 -21.58 17.28 1.92
CA ASN A 250 -21.45 18.55 1.18
C ASN A 250 -20.91 19.69 2.06
N ASP A 251 -20.19 19.39 3.15
CA ASP A 251 -19.67 20.40 4.08
C ASP A 251 -18.16 20.60 3.94
N THR A 252 -17.66 21.79 4.27
CA THR A 252 -16.28 22.24 3.95
C THR A 252 -15.24 21.87 5.01
N GLY A 253 -15.48 20.84 5.84
CA GLY A 253 -14.62 20.43 6.94
C GLY A 253 -13.22 19.99 6.48
N ASN A 254 -12.23 20.03 7.37
CA ASN A 254 -10.90 19.44 7.11
C ASN A 254 -10.84 17.99 7.59
N ALA A 255 -10.07 17.13 6.93
CA ALA A 255 -9.90 15.76 7.39
C ALA A 255 -9.06 15.67 8.68
N GLY A 256 -9.28 14.59 9.43
CA GLY A 256 -8.55 14.26 10.65
C GLY A 256 -7.20 13.62 10.32
N ASN A 257 -6.45 13.19 11.34
CA ASN A 257 -5.22 12.42 11.14
C ASN A 257 -5.47 10.94 11.42
N LEU A 258 -4.73 10.07 10.74
CA LEU A 258 -4.81 8.62 10.92
C LEU A 258 -3.43 8.02 11.14
N THR A 259 -3.24 7.35 12.27
CA THR A 259 -1.99 6.67 12.63
C THR A 259 -2.20 5.17 12.81
N VAL A 260 -1.37 4.36 12.16
CA VAL A 260 -1.33 2.90 12.33
C VAL A 260 0.07 2.48 12.77
N GLU A 261 0.16 1.76 13.89
CA GLU A 261 1.38 1.14 14.38
C GLU A 261 1.19 -0.38 14.51
N THR A 262 2.05 -1.16 13.86
CA THR A 262 1.97 -2.62 13.87
C THR A 262 3.30 -3.31 13.52
N GLN A 263 3.36 -4.65 13.58
CA GLN A 263 4.44 -5.39 12.93
C GLN A 263 4.11 -5.63 11.45
N GLN A 264 2.88 -6.08 11.18
CA GLN A 264 2.40 -6.41 9.83
C GLN A 264 1.17 -5.60 9.50
N PHE A 265 1.15 -4.99 8.30
CA PHE A 265 0.00 -4.28 7.80
C PHE A 265 -0.43 -4.78 6.42
N ILE A 266 -1.69 -5.19 6.30
CA ILE A 266 -2.23 -5.83 5.10
C ILE A 266 -3.54 -5.15 4.69
N VAL A 267 -3.64 -4.70 3.44
CA VAL A 267 -4.87 -4.16 2.83
C VAL A 267 -5.14 -4.86 1.52
N LYS A 268 -6.30 -5.51 1.39
CA LYS A 268 -6.62 -6.35 0.22
C LYS A 268 -8.05 -6.22 -0.29
N ASP A 269 -8.22 -6.61 -1.54
CA ASP A 269 -9.51 -6.91 -2.17
C ASP A 269 -10.54 -5.75 -2.11
N GLY A 270 -10.06 -4.52 -2.30
CA GLY A 270 -10.87 -3.29 -2.30
C GLY A 270 -10.91 -2.55 -0.97
N ALA A 271 -10.24 -3.05 0.07
CA ALA A 271 -10.18 -2.37 1.37
C ALA A 271 -9.35 -1.08 1.34
N GLN A 272 -9.68 -0.11 2.20
CA GLN A 272 -9.11 1.24 2.12
C GLN A 272 -8.71 1.82 3.48
N ILE A 273 -7.69 2.68 3.46
CA ILE A 273 -7.48 3.71 4.47
C ILE A 273 -7.67 5.06 3.80
N SER A 274 -8.43 5.95 4.43
CA SER A 274 -8.61 7.29 3.88
C SER A 274 -8.70 8.40 4.93
N SER A 275 -8.09 9.53 4.56
CA SER A 275 -8.08 10.79 5.30
C SER A 275 -8.39 11.95 4.35
N ALA A 276 -9.40 11.73 3.51
CA ALA A 276 -9.85 12.66 2.48
C ALA A 276 -10.68 13.81 3.05
N ALA A 277 -10.57 14.99 2.46
CA ALA A 277 -11.50 16.09 2.74
C ALA A 277 -12.37 16.35 1.52
N ARG A 278 -13.68 16.40 1.72
CA ARG A 278 -14.67 16.73 0.67
C ARG A 278 -15.01 18.22 0.66
N ASN A 279 -15.69 18.63 -0.41
CA ASN A 279 -16.22 19.99 -0.61
C ASN A 279 -15.22 21.12 -0.28
N GLY A 280 -13.97 20.98 -0.73
CA GLY A 280 -12.94 22.01 -0.65
C GLY A 280 -12.15 22.09 0.65
N GLY A 281 -12.35 21.15 1.59
CA GLY A 281 -11.53 21.01 2.78
C GLY A 281 -10.11 20.51 2.51
N GLN A 282 -9.22 20.64 3.51
CA GLN A 282 -7.83 20.18 3.45
C GLN A 282 -7.71 18.71 3.87
N GLY A 283 -6.99 17.91 3.07
CA GLY A 283 -6.69 16.51 3.40
C GLY A 283 -5.84 16.38 4.66
N GLY A 284 -5.96 15.24 5.34
CA GLY A 284 -5.35 14.98 6.64
C GLY A 284 -3.95 14.38 6.54
N ILE A 285 -3.40 13.93 7.67
CA ILE A 285 -2.10 13.22 7.68
C ILE A 285 -2.34 11.74 7.95
N ILE A 286 -1.82 10.88 7.07
CA ILE A 286 -1.74 9.43 7.33
C ILE A 286 -0.31 9.04 7.67
N THR A 287 -0.12 8.39 8.81
CA THR A 287 1.15 7.77 9.20
C THR A 287 0.97 6.27 9.41
N VAL A 288 1.73 5.46 8.68
CA VAL A 288 1.75 4.00 8.85
C VAL A 288 3.15 3.53 9.20
N ASN A 289 3.29 2.92 10.38
CA ASN A 289 4.52 2.31 10.84
C ASN A 289 4.31 0.81 11.03
N ALA A 290 4.98 0.00 10.21
CA ALA A 290 4.95 -1.46 10.32
C ALA A 290 6.38 -1.99 10.44
N SER A 291 6.75 -2.61 11.56
CA SER A 291 8.15 -3.00 11.78
C SER A 291 8.69 -4.05 10.79
N ASP A 292 7.80 -4.88 10.24
CA ASP A 292 8.17 -5.99 9.36
C ASP A 292 7.85 -5.65 7.90
N PHE A 293 6.55 -5.61 7.54
CA PHE A 293 6.14 -5.34 6.17
C PHE A 293 4.75 -4.70 6.06
N ILE A 294 4.53 -4.07 4.90
CA ILE A 294 3.24 -3.58 4.43
C ILE A 294 2.94 -4.22 3.07
N GLN A 295 1.75 -4.79 2.91
CA GLN A 295 1.27 -5.33 1.64
C GLN A 295 -0.09 -4.73 1.26
N LEU A 296 -0.15 -4.09 0.10
CA LEU A 296 -1.39 -3.64 -0.54
C LEU A 296 -1.58 -4.42 -1.84
N SER A 297 -2.73 -5.08 -2.00
CA SER A 297 -2.99 -5.93 -3.19
C SER A 297 -4.46 -5.96 -3.57
N GLY A 298 -4.75 -5.93 -4.87
CA GLY A 298 -6.08 -6.20 -5.40
C GLY A 298 -7.01 -4.98 -5.40
N THR A 299 -8.21 -5.21 -5.91
CA THR A 299 -9.28 -4.23 -6.06
C THR A 299 -10.61 -4.88 -5.68
N SER A 300 -11.66 -4.07 -5.51
CA SER A 300 -13.02 -4.57 -5.35
C SER A 300 -13.48 -5.25 -6.66
N PRO A 301 -14.51 -6.12 -6.61
CA PRO A 301 -14.99 -6.86 -7.78
C PRO A 301 -15.44 -5.97 -8.96
N ASN A 302 -15.97 -4.79 -8.68
CA ASN A 302 -16.46 -3.83 -9.68
C ASN A 302 -15.54 -2.63 -9.87
N ALA A 303 -14.29 -2.72 -9.43
CA ALA A 303 -13.34 -1.62 -9.53
C ALA A 303 -13.11 -1.14 -10.98
N ASP A 304 -12.91 0.16 -11.11
CA ASP A 304 -12.48 0.82 -12.34
C ASP A 304 -11.23 1.68 -12.07
N LEU A 305 -10.85 2.54 -13.01
CA LEU A 305 -9.64 3.36 -12.86
C LEU A 305 -9.73 4.41 -11.75
N GLU A 306 -10.94 4.77 -11.34
CA GLU A 306 -11.20 5.84 -10.36
C GLU A 306 -11.56 5.28 -8.99
N GLU A 307 -12.28 4.14 -8.93
CA GLU A 307 -12.82 3.59 -7.70
C GLU A 307 -12.48 2.10 -7.47
N GLY A 308 -12.52 1.68 -6.21
CA GLY A 308 -12.41 0.27 -5.83
C GLY A 308 -11.00 -0.30 -5.72
N SER A 309 -9.94 0.49 -5.90
CA SER A 309 -8.58 0.02 -5.62
C SER A 309 -8.37 -0.20 -4.11
N SER A 310 -7.68 -1.28 -3.72
CA SER A 310 -7.18 -1.35 -2.34
C SER A 310 -6.11 -0.30 -2.13
N GLY A 311 -6.08 0.37 -0.98
CA GLY A 311 -5.06 1.40 -0.85
C GLY A 311 -5.08 2.29 0.37
N ILE A 312 -4.16 3.25 0.33
CA ILE A 312 -4.00 4.33 1.31
C ILE A 312 -4.16 5.64 0.57
N PHE A 313 -5.13 6.45 0.98
CA PHE A 313 -5.54 7.64 0.26
C PHE A 313 -5.56 8.87 1.18
N VAL A 314 -4.79 9.88 0.81
CA VAL A 314 -4.97 11.24 1.30
C VAL A 314 -5.39 12.09 0.11
N SER A 315 -6.44 12.89 0.27
CA SER A 315 -6.91 13.75 -0.80
C SER A 315 -7.66 14.98 -0.32
N ALA A 316 -7.80 15.93 -1.23
CA ALA A 316 -8.73 17.06 -1.14
C ALA A 316 -9.61 17.09 -2.40
N GLU A 317 -10.92 16.96 -2.20
CA GLU A 317 -11.93 16.93 -3.27
C GLU A 317 -12.60 18.29 -3.46
N LYS A 318 -13.19 18.48 -4.65
CA LYS A 318 -13.77 19.74 -5.13
C LYS A 318 -14.92 20.24 -4.27
N ALA A 319 -14.95 21.56 -4.02
CA ALA A 319 -16.19 22.27 -3.76
C ALA A 319 -16.82 22.78 -5.06
N PHE A 320 -18.12 22.58 -5.21
CA PHE A 320 -18.91 23.25 -6.25
C PHE A 320 -19.64 24.44 -5.63
N ILE A 321 -19.09 25.65 -5.79
CA ILE A 321 -19.76 26.87 -5.32
C ILE A 321 -20.58 27.47 -6.47
N ASP A 322 -21.91 27.46 -6.34
CA ASP A 322 -22.81 28.26 -7.18
C ASP A 322 -22.79 29.71 -6.66
N ASP A 323 -22.01 30.56 -7.32
CA ASP A 323 -21.81 31.95 -6.89
C ASP A 323 -22.96 32.89 -7.31
N GLN A 324 -24.06 32.35 -7.84
CA GLN A 324 -25.20 33.11 -8.41
C GLN A 324 -24.84 34.08 -9.55
N SER A 325 -23.59 34.12 -9.99
CA SER A 325 -23.10 34.88 -11.15
C SER A 325 -23.20 34.08 -12.45
N GLY A 326 -23.45 32.77 -12.33
CA GLY A 326 -23.48 31.81 -13.43
C GLY A 326 -22.10 31.22 -13.76
N ASP A 327 -21.10 31.46 -12.90
CA ASP A 327 -19.76 30.86 -12.98
C ASP A 327 -19.56 29.92 -11.78
N ILE A 328 -19.00 28.73 -11.99
CA ILE A 328 -18.74 27.78 -10.91
C ILE A 328 -17.27 27.86 -10.54
N ILE A 329 -16.99 28.36 -9.34
CA ILE A 329 -15.64 28.35 -8.77
C ILE A 329 -15.40 26.98 -8.16
N ILE A 330 -14.43 26.24 -8.71
CA ILE A 330 -13.89 25.03 -8.08
C ILE A 330 -12.80 25.49 -7.12
N THR A 331 -13.10 25.53 -5.82
CA THR A 331 -12.07 25.72 -4.79
C THR A 331 -11.77 24.39 -4.13
N THR A 332 -10.49 24.04 -4.03
CA THR A 332 -10.03 22.99 -3.12
C THR A 332 -8.87 23.51 -2.30
N ALA A 333 -8.83 23.15 -1.03
CA ALA A 333 -7.59 23.20 -0.29
C ALA A 333 -6.62 22.11 -0.80
N ASN A 334 -5.44 22.07 -0.19
CA ASN A 334 -4.39 21.12 -0.57
C ASN A 334 -4.69 19.71 -0.05
N SER A 335 -4.20 18.71 -0.75
CA SER A 335 -4.08 17.36 -0.18
C SER A 335 -3.13 17.39 1.03
N GLY A 336 -3.34 16.49 1.97
CA GLY A 336 -2.46 16.33 3.13
C GLY A 336 -1.26 15.41 2.86
N ASP A 337 -0.59 14.99 3.93
CA ASP A 337 0.67 14.25 3.87
C ASP A 337 0.48 12.76 4.20
N LEU A 338 1.29 11.92 3.55
CA LEU A 338 1.31 10.48 3.75
C LEU A 338 2.75 10.05 4.09
N LYS A 339 2.94 9.44 5.26
CA LYS A 339 4.22 8.87 5.69
C LYS A 339 4.10 7.38 5.94
N ILE A 340 5.01 6.61 5.33
CA ILE A 340 5.12 5.16 5.54
C ILE A 340 6.53 4.82 6.00
N GLU A 341 6.62 4.03 7.07
CA GLU A 341 7.87 3.45 7.56
C GLU A 341 7.72 1.94 7.71
N THR A 342 8.55 1.16 7.01
CA THR A 342 8.53 -0.31 7.13
C THR A 342 9.81 -0.99 6.66
N GLY A 343 9.99 -2.27 6.93
CA GLY A 343 11.04 -3.07 6.32
C GLY A 343 10.81 -3.23 4.81
N GLU A 344 9.71 -3.86 4.44
CA GLU A 344 9.33 -4.15 3.06
C GLU A 344 7.96 -3.54 2.74
N LEU A 345 7.85 -2.77 1.65
CA LEU A 345 6.58 -2.25 1.13
C LEU A 345 6.28 -2.87 -0.23
N ILE A 346 5.17 -3.61 -0.32
CA ILE A 346 4.68 -4.24 -1.56
C ILE A 346 3.36 -3.60 -1.97
N VAL A 347 3.30 -3.09 -3.20
CA VAL A 347 2.08 -2.59 -3.84
C VAL A 347 1.88 -3.32 -5.16
N GLU A 348 0.82 -4.14 -5.24
CA GLU A 348 0.61 -5.06 -6.35
C GLU A 348 -0.86 -5.20 -6.76
N ASP A 349 -1.10 -5.89 -7.87
CA ASP A 349 -2.44 -6.28 -8.35
C ASP A 349 -3.44 -5.10 -8.42
N GLY A 350 -2.99 -3.94 -8.91
CA GLY A 350 -3.81 -2.73 -9.05
C GLY A 350 -4.02 -1.92 -7.77
N ALA A 351 -3.44 -2.32 -6.63
CA ALA A 351 -3.51 -1.53 -5.40
C ALA A 351 -2.77 -0.19 -5.52
N ARG A 352 -3.14 0.78 -4.66
CA ARG A 352 -2.69 2.17 -4.78
C ARG A 352 -2.32 2.85 -3.45
N ILE A 353 -1.28 3.68 -3.51
CA ILE A 353 -0.96 4.68 -2.48
C ILE A 353 -1.01 6.05 -3.14
N SER A 354 -1.83 6.97 -2.63
CA SER A 354 -2.05 8.28 -3.25
C SER A 354 -2.12 9.43 -2.25
N ALA A 355 -1.49 10.54 -2.62
CA ALA A 355 -1.66 11.86 -1.97
C ALA A 355 -2.14 12.88 -3.03
N ASP A 356 -3.33 12.65 -3.57
CA ASP A 356 -3.82 13.34 -4.77
C ASP A 356 -4.79 14.49 -4.44
N THR A 357 -4.72 15.55 -5.25
CA THR A 357 -5.73 16.63 -5.25
C THR A 357 -6.61 16.49 -6.49
N PHE A 358 -7.91 16.77 -6.34
CA PHE A 358 -8.87 16.71 -7.44
C PHE A 358 -9.31 18.10 -7.91
N GLY A 359 -8.78 19.20 -7.36
CA GLY A 359 -9.18 20.56 -7.72
C GLY A 359 -8.02 21.54 -7.91
N THR A 360 -8.24 22.80 -7.50
CA THR A 360 -7.31 23.93 -7.64
C THR A 360 -6.21 23.99 -6.57
N GLY A 361 -6.32 23.16 -5.54
CA GLY A 361 -5.35 23.02 -4.46
C GLY A 361 -4.24 22.06 -4.84
N ASP A 362 -3.11 22.13 -4.15
CA ASP A 362 -1.90 21.38 -4.47
C ASP A 362 -1.96 19.92 -3.98
N GLY A 363 -1.27 19.03 -4.67
CA GLY A 363 -1.10 17.63 -4.29
C GLY A 363 -0.22 17.49 -3.04
N GLY A 364 -0.36 16.35 -2.35
CA GLY A 364 0.22 16.14 -1.03
C GLY A 364 1.70 15.75 -1.06
N THR A 365 2.30 15.60 0.13
CA THR A 365 3.63 15.01 0.27
C THR A 365 3.52 13.53 0.61
N LEU A 366 4.20 12.67 -0.15
CA LEU A 366 4.33 11.25 0.13
C LEU A 366 5.79 10.92 0.49
N THR A 367 6.04 10.41 1.68
CA THR A 367 7.37 9.97 2.13
C THR A 367 7.36 8.49 2.48
N LEU A 368 8.24 7.73 1.84
CA LEU A 368 8.44 6.30 2.07
C LEU A 368 9.83 6.08 2.65
N ASP A 369 9.91 5.65 3.91
CA ASP A 369 11.14 5.24 4.58
C ASP A 369 11.16 3.71 4.71
N VAL A 370 11.86 3.02 3.80
CA VAL A 370 11.82 1.55 3.68
C VAL A 370 13.20 0.92 3.53
N LYS A 371 13.30 -0.41 3.66
CA LYS A 371 14.46 -1.15 3.14
C LYS A 371 14.25 -1.49 1.67
N GLU A 372 13.13 -2.13 1.39
CA GLU A 372 12.77 -2.58 0.04
C GLU A 372 11.39 -2.04 -0.35
N LEU A 373 11.31 -1.46 -1.56
CA LEU A 373 10.05 -1.06 -2.19
C LEU A 373 9.82 -1.91 -3.44
N ILE A 374 8.68 -2.60 -3.51
CA ILE A 374 8.27 -3.42 -4.65
C ILE A 374 6.93 -2.92 -5.16
N ILE A 375 6.90 -2.50 -6.42
CA ILE A 375 5.68 -2.11 -7.14
C ILE A 375 5.55 -3.04 -8.35
N ARG A 376 4.49 -3.86 -8.41
CA ARG A 376 4.31 -4.82 -9.52
C ARG A 376 2.87 -5.03 -9.92
N ASP A 377 2.65 -5.75 -11.02
CA ASP A 377 1.32 -6.23 -11.44
C ASP A 377 0.22 -5.15 -11.44
N GLY A 378 0.57 -3.93 -11.87
CA GLY A 378 -0.34 -2.79 -11.96
C GLY A 378 -0.45 -1.93 -10.70
N GLY A 379 0.30 -2.23 -9.64
CA GLY A 379 0.38 -1.42 -8.43
C GLY A 379 0.86 0.01 -8.69
N GLN A 380 0.34 0.98 -7.94
CA GLN A 380 0.58 2.41 -8.16
C GLN A 380 0.92 3.16 -6.88
N ILE A 381 1.94 4.01 -6.95
CA ILE A 381 2.31 4.90 -5.85
C ILE A 381 2.52 6.30 -6.43
N GLY A 382 1.84 7.30 -5.89
CA GLY A 382 2.12 8.66 -6.31
C GLY A 382 1.42 9.78 -5.56
N ALA A 383 1.74 10.99 -5.97
CA ALA A 383 1.07 12.19 -5.51
C ALA A 383 0.85 13.09 -6.72
N GLY A 384 -0.40 13.44 -7.02
CA GLY A 384 -0.70 14.18 -8.24
C GLY A 384 -1.89 15.10 -8.15
N SER A 385 -2.07 15.86 -9.22
CA SER A 385 -3.24 16.71 -9.46
C SER A 385 -4.05 16.08 -10.58
N ARG A 386 -5.23 15.54 -10.28
CA ARG A 386 -6.04 14.76 -11.22
C ARG A 386 -7.20 15.57 -11.83
N VAL A 387 -7.56 15.23 -13.06
CA VAL A 387 -8.71 15.78 -13.76
C VAL A 387 -9.88 14.84 -13.57
N GLU A 388 -10.75 15.20 -12.64
CA GLU A 388 -12.14 14.78 -12.73
C GLU A 388 -12.87 15.79 -13.62
N GLU A 389 -13.66 15.33 -14.60
CA GLU A 389 -14.39 16.21 -15.53
C GLU A 389 -15.32 17.15 -14.75
N ASN A 390 -15.34 18.45 -15.12
CA ASN A 390 -16.34 19.36 -14.57
C ASN A 390 -17.64 19.20 -15.39
N PRO A 391 -18.73 18.65 -14.81
CA PRO A 391 -19.96 18.39 -15.55
C PRO A 391 -20.68 19.67 -16.00
N VAL A 392 -20.35 20.83 -15.39
CA VAL A 392 -21.01 22.12 -15.68
C VAL A 392 -20.18 22.98 -16.62
N ASN A 393 -18.86 23.01 -16.47
CA ASN A 393 -17.95 23.69 -17.40
C ASN A 393 -16.81 22.76 -17.82
N PRO A 394 -17.00 21.94 -18.88
CA PRO A 394 -15.99 21.01 -19.39
C PRO A 394 -14.69 21.69 -19.87
N LEU A 395 -14.69 23.03 -20.00
CA LEU A 395 -13.52 23.82 -20.38
C LEU A 395 -12.72 24.33 -19.17
N ASN A 396 -13.25 24.26 -17.95
CA ASN A 396 -12.51 24.66 -16.75
C ASN A 396 -11.49 23.56 -16.37
N ARG A 397 -10.23 23.83 -16.71
CA ARG A 397 -9.06 22.96 -16.46
C ARG A 397 -8.19 23.46 -15.31
N GLU A 398 -8.63 24.46 -14.54
CA GLU A 398 -7.84 25.03 -13.45
C GLU A 398 -7.54 23.97 -12.39
N ARG A 399 -6.25 23.74 -12.14
CA ARG A 399 -5.76 22.72 -11.21
C ARG A 399 -4.55 23.24 -10.44
N GLY A 400 -4.39 22.73 -9.21
CA GLY A 400 -3.22 22.99 -8.38
C GLY A 400 -2.00 22.18 -8.82
N VAL A 401 -0.85 22.49 -8.24
CA VAL A 401 0.43 21.82 -8.54
C VAL A 401 0.40 20.39 -7.99
N GLY A 402 0.99 19.43 -8.70
CA GLY A 402 1.14 18.05 -8.26
C GLY A 402 2.02 17.91 -7.02
N GLY A 403 1.83 16.81 -6.29
CA GLY A 403 2.49 16.56 -5.01
C GLY A 403 3.96 16.14 -5.13
N THR A 404 4.64 16.03 -3.98
CA THR A 404 6.03 15.55 -3.93
C THR A 404 6.08 14.14 -3.38
N VAL A 405 6.79 13.25 -4.07
CA VAL A 405 7.05 11.88 -3.62
C VAL A 405 8.54 11.73 -3.30
N THR A 406 8.85 11.24 -2.11
CA THR A 406 10.21 10.94 -1.67
C THR A 406 10.30 9.50 -1.22
N VAL A 407 11.22 8.75 -1.83
CA VAL A 407 11.49 7.35 -1.50
C VAL A 407 12.91 7.23 -0.94
N ASN A 408 13.02 6.90 0.33
CA ASN A 408 14.26 6.56 1.01
C ASN A 408 14.29 5.03 1.23
N ALA A 409 14.86 4.30 0.28
CA ALA A 409 14.96 2.84 0.35
C ALA A 409 16.40 2.42 0.64
N SER A 410 16.67 1.88 1.81
CA SER A 410 18.04 1.54 2.22
C SER A 410 18.67 0.34 1.49
N GLU A 411 17.87 -0.46 0.77
CA GLU A 411 18.34 -1.63 0.02
C GLU A 411 17.97 -1.55 -1.48
N SER A 412 16.69 -1.40 -1.83
CA SER A 412 16.27 -1.34 -3.25
C SER A 412 14.90 -0.73 -3.51
N VAL A 413 14.70 -0.28 -4.75
CA VAL A 413 13.40 0.04 -5.36
C VAL A 413 13.22 -0.77 -6.65
N GLU A 414 12.15 -1.55 -6.74
CA GLU A 414 11.78 -2.34 -7.91
C GLU A 414 10.38 -1.94 -8.41
N VAL A 415 10.28 -1.52 -9.68
CA VAL A 415 9.01 -1.23 -10.35
C VAL A 415 8.88 -2.10 -11.60
N THR A 416 7.91 -3.00 -11.65
CA THR A 416 7.87 -4.06 -12.67
C THR A 416 6.47 -4.31 -13.23
N GLY A 417 6.38 -4.48 -14.55
CA GLY A 417 5.18 -5.03 -15.14
C GLY A 417 4.01 -4.07 -15.28
N SER A 418 2.87 -4.66 -15.56
CA SER A 418 1.55 -4.03 -15.64
C SER A 418 0.51 -5.04 -15.17
N GLY A 419 -0.65 -4.55 -14.75
CA GLY A 419 -1.79 -5.33 -14.33
C GLY A 419 -3.05 -4.83 -15.01
N THR A 420 -4.19 -5.17 -14.42
CA THR A 420 -5.50 -4.74 -14.90
C THR A 420 -6.35 -4.31 -13.73
N ILE A 421 -7.03 -3.17 -13.86
CA ILE A 421 -8.13 -2.78 -12.97
C ILE A 421 -9.41 -2.90 -13.79
N GLY A 422 -10.31 -3.79 -13.39
CA GLY A 422 -11.43 -4.23 -14.23
C GLY A 422 -10.93 -4.78 -15.57
N ALA A 423 -11.38 -4.17 -16.68
CA ALA A 423 -10.93 -4.51 -18.04
C ALA A 423 -9.78 -3.63 -18.56
N THR A 424 -9.30 -2.68 -17.76
CA THR A 424 -8.38 -1.65 -18.21
C THR A 424 -6.94 -2.01 -17.81
N PRO A 425 -5.99 -2.07 -18.76
CA PRO A 425 -4.59 -2.31 -18.45
C PRO A 425 -3.98 -1.10 -17.74
N VAL A 426 -3.26 -1.36 -16.65
CA VAL A 426 -2.63 -0.34 -15.82
C VAL A 426 -1.15 -0.69 -15.62
N LYS A 427 -0.25 0.25 -15.91
CA LYS A 427 1.18 0.05 -15.66
C LYS A 427 1.48 0.14 -14.17
N SER A 428 2.41 -0.68 -13.70
CA SER A 428 3.03 -0.42 -12.42
C SER A 428 3.78 0.90 -12.48
N SER A 429 3.51 1.80 -11.52
CA SER A 429 4.12 3.12 -11.58
C SER A 429 4.41 3.76 -10.24
N LEU A 430 5.52 4.50 -10.21
CA LEU A 430 5.89 5.44 -9.16
C LEU A 430 5.87 6.85 -9.77
N PHE A 431 5.05 7.76 -9.24
CA PHE A 431 4.80 8.99 -9.98
C PHE A 431 4.50 10.24 -9.15
N ALA A 432 4.84 11.40 -9.70
CA ALA A 432 4.36 12.70 -9.25
C ALA A 432 3.78 13.46 -10.45
N ARG A 433 2.54 13.16 -10.84
CA ARG A 433 1.92 13.61 -12.10
C ARG A 433 1.03 14.83 -11.89
N ALA A 434 0.78 15.57 -12.96
CA ALA A 434 -0.32 16.52 -13.00
C ALA A 434 -1.12 16.42 -14.29
N GLU A 435 -2.41 16.72 -14.15
CA GLU A 435 -3.41 16.78 -15.20
C GLU A 435 -4.02 18.18 -15.23
N GLY A 436 -4.66 18.58 -16.34
CA GLY A 436 -5.22 19.93 -16.46
C GLY A 436 -4.12 21.00 -16.55
N THR A 437 -4.34 22.19 -15.99
CA THR A 437 -3.36 23.30 -16.05
C THR A 437 -2.29 23.28 -14.96
N GLY A 438 -2.38 22.35 -13.99
CA GLY A 438 -1.46 22.27 -12.86
C GLY A 438 -0.10 21.70 -13.26
N ASN A 439 0.99 22.25 -12.72
CA ASN A 439 2.34 21.71 -12.93
C ASN A 439 2.51 20.41 -12.14
N ALA A 440 3.21 19.41 -12.68
CA ALA A 440 3.56 18.20 -11.97
C ALA A 440 4.60 18.47 -10.87
N GLY A 441 4.56 17.65 -9.83
CA GLY A 441 5.43 17.81 -8.66
C GLY A 441 6.76 17.05 -8.79
N ASN A 442 7.45 16.87 -7.66
CA ASN A 442 8.79 16.28 -7.65
C ASN A 442 8.78 14.81 -7.24
N LEU A 443 9.68 14.02 -7.82
CA LEU A 443 9.94 12.65 -7.40
C LEU A 443 11.42 12.50 -7.06
N ASN A 444 11.71 12.19 -5.79
CA ASN A 444 13.06 11.97 -5.29
C ASN A 444 13.22 10.51 -4.86
N ILE A 445 14.22 9.81 -5.40
CA ILE A 445 14.50 8.41 -5.09
C ILE A 445 15.94 8.30 -4.60
N PHE A 446 16.11 7.78 -3.38
CA PHE A 446 17.39 7.51 -2.74
C PHE A 446 17.46 6.02 -2.42
N THR A 447 18.30 5.28 -3.15
CA THR A 447 18.40 3.82 -2.96
C THR A 447 19.69 3.24 -3.52
N PRO A 448 20.28 2.18 -2.97
CA PRO A 448 21.40 1.52 -3.63
C PRO A 448 21.05 1.03 -5.05
N ASN A 449 19.87 0.45 -5.25
CA ASN A 449 19.50 -0.16 -6.54
C ASN A 449 18.09 0.27 -6.97
N LEU A 450 17.99 0.91 -8.15
CA LEU A 450 16.71 1.16 -8.82
C LEU A 450 16.57 0.26 -10.05
N THR A 451 15.56 -0.60 -10.07
CA THR A 451 15.21 -1.43 -11.24
C THR A 451 13.82 -1.07 -11.74
N VAL A 452 13.70 -0.80 -13.04
CA VAL A 452 12.41 -0.59 -13.73
C VAL A 452 12.34 -1.50 -14.94
N ARG A 453 11.33 -2.37 -15.03
CA ARG A 453 11.27 -3.39 -16.08
C ARG A 453 9.86 -3.77 -16.52
N ASP A 454 9.78 -4.49 -17.63
CA ASP A 454 8.57 -5.15 -18.13
C ASP A 454 7.39 -4.18 -18.38
N GLY A 455 7.67 -3.01 -18.93
CA GLY A 455 6.71 -1.96 -19.30
C GLY A 455 6.38 -0.95 -18.19
N ALA A 456 6.98 -1.10 -17.00
CA ALA A 456 6.77 -0.21 -15.86
C ALA A 456 7.33 1.21 -16.07
N GLU A 457 6.81 2.16 -15.28
CA GLU A 457 7.13 3.58 -15.45
C GLU A 457 7.40 4.30 -14.12
N VAL A 458 8.48 5.10 -14.09
CA VAL A 458 8.74 6.08 -13.04
C VAL A 458 8.64 7.48 -13.66
N THR A 459 7.72 8.32 -13.19
CA THR A 459 7.41 9.56 -13.93
C THR A 459 6.96 10.78 -13.14
N VAL A 460 7.32 11.95 -13.64
CA VAL A 460 6.85 13.28 -13.19
C VAL A 460 6.17 14.06 -14.32
N SER A 461 5.57 13.34 -15.27
CA SER A 461 4.99 13.93 -16.48
C SER A 461 3.73 14.74 -16.18
N ALA A 462 3.47 15.73 -17.05
CA ALA A 462 2.22 16.47 -17.09
C ALA A 462 1.45 16.13 -18.37
N THR A 463 0.24 15.56 -18.23
CA THR A 463 -0.57 15.10 -19.37
C THR A 463 -1.52 16.18 -19.92
N GLY A 464 -1.68 17.27 -19.17
CA GLY A 464 -2.50 18.44 -19.50
C GLY A 464 -1.73 19.60 -20.14
N GLU A 465 -2.03 20.82 -19.71
CA GLU A 465 -1.38 22.08 -20.11
C GLU A 465 -0.30 22.55 -19.11
N GLY A 466 -0.22 21.94 -17.94
CA GLY A 466 0.82 22.25 -16.96
C GLY A 466 2.19 21.64 -17.30
N GLU A 467 3.20 22.12 -16.59
CA GLU A 467 4.61 21.75 -16.78
C GLU A 467 4.94 20.43 -16.09
N ALA A 468 5.79 19.61 -16.71
CA ALA A 468 6.34 18.44 -16.04
C ALA A 468 7.29 18.82 -14.89
N GLY A 469 7.36 17.96 -13.88
CA GLY A 469 8.14 18.20 -12.67
C GLY A 469 9.60 17.76 -12.77
N SER A 470 10.24 17.57 -11.60
CA SER A 470 11.62 17.09 -11.53
C SER A 470 11.73 15.68 -10.94
N LEU A 471 12.40 14.80 -11.68
CA LEU A 471 12.79 13.47 -11.21
C LEU A 471 14.27 13.47 -10.82
N LYS A 472 14.55 13.17 -9.56
CA LYS A 472 15.89 13.03 -9.02
C LYS A 472 16.11 11.62 -8.51
N VAL A 473 17.18 10.98 -8.97
CA VAL A 473 17.61 9.66 -8.48
C VAL A 473 19.05 9.73 -8.00
N GLU A 474 19.28 9.38 -6.74
CA GLU A 474 20.61 9.09 -6.21
C GLU A 474 20.70 7.60 -5.87
N ALA A 475 21.56 6.87 -6.57
CA ALA A 475 21.69 5.42 -6.41
C ALA A 475 23.10 4.88 -6.64
N GLU A 476 23.37 3.63 -6.34
CA GLU A 476 24.57 2.95 -6.83
C GLU A 476 24.34 2.48 -8.26
N SER A 477 23.24 1.80 -8.53
CA SER A 477 22.88 1.34 -9.88
C SER A 477 21.45 1.69 -10.30
N ILE A 478 21.29 2.05 -11.57
CA ILE A 478 20.00 2.09 -12.27
C ILE A 478 20.01 1.04 -13.36
N ARG A 479 19.00 0.17 -13.37
CA ARG A 479 18.76 -0.80 -14.43
C ARG A 479 17.36 -0.64 -15.01
N LEU A 480 17.28 -0.21 -16.26
CA LEU A 480 16.06 -0.21 -17.04
C LEU A 480 16.10 -1.37 -18.05
N ASP A 481 14.99 -2.09 -18.15
CA ASP A 481 14.93 -3.34 -18.90
C ASP A 481 13.49 -3.53 -19.45
N ASP A 482 13.21 -2.93 -20.62
CA ASP A 482 11.84 -2.57 -21.06
C ASP A 482 11.16 -1.64 -20.02
N GLY A 483 11.87 -0.64 -19.51
CA GLY A 483 11.36 0.29 -18.48
C GLY A 483 11.60 1.75 -18.85
N SER A 484 10.85 2.67 -18.22
CA SER A 484 10.91 4.10 -18.54
C SER A 484 11.09 5.00 -17.31
N LEU A 485 12.01 5.97 -17.42
CA LEU A 485 12.10 7.16 -16.55
C LEU A 485 11.65 8.39 -17.35
N SER A 486 10.57 9.04 -16.94
CA SER A 486 9.88 10.02 -17.79
C SER A 486 9.53 11.33 -17.08
N ALA A 487 9.86 12.46 -17.69
CA ALA A 487 9.40 13.80 -17.32
C ALA A 487 8.88 14.53 -18.57
N GLN A 488 7.95 13.91 -19.28
CA GLN A 488 7.39 14.47 -20.52
C GLN A 488 6.43 15.62 -20.21
N THR A 489 6.53 16.69 -21.01
CA THR A 489 5.70 17.89 -20.90
C THR A 489 4.88 18.09 -22.17
N ARG A 490 3.62 18.50 -22.05
CA ARG A 490 2.72 18.74 -23.19
C ARG A 490 2.52 20.24 -23.49
N ALA A 491 2.58 21.10 -22.48
CA ALA A 491 2.63 22.55 -22.61
C ALA A 491 3.43 23.15 -21.43
N GLY A 492 3.92 24.38 -21.59
CA GLY A 492 4.78 25.06 -20.59
C GLY A 492 6.28 24.74 -20.70
N ASP A 493 7.04 25.06 -19.66
CA ASP A 493 8.50 24.88 -19.56
C ASP A 493 8.92 23.39 -19.30
N GLN A 494 10.12 23.19 -18.75
CA GLN A 494 10.94 21.97 -18.85
C GLN A 494 10.82 21.05 -17.63
N GLY A 495 10.34 19.81 -17.84
CA GLY A 495 10.51 18.73 -16.86
C GLY A 495 11.95 18.19 -16.85
N ASN A 496 12.56 17.99 -15.69
CA ASN A 496 13.99 17.65 -15.61
C ASN A 496 14.23 16.27 -15.00
N ILE A 497 15.20 15.54 -15.54
CA ILE A 497 15.70 14.29 -14.96
C ILE A 497 17.15 14.51 -14.52
N THR A 498 17.45 14.23 -13.25
CA THR A 498 18.80 14.27 -12.68
C THR A 498 19.16 12.93 -12.06
N LEU A 499 20.18 12.26 -12.61
CA LEU A 499 20.68 10.98 -12.13
C LEU A 499 22.09 11.16 -11.60
N LYS A 500 22.32 10.78 -10.35
CA LYS A 500 23.64 10.71 -9.72
C LYS A 500 23.86 9.29 -9.23
N VAL A 501 24.60 8.52 -10.02
CA VAL A 501 24.73 7.08 -9.84
C VAL A 501 26.14 6.57 -10.11
N GLN A 502 26.44 5.31 -9.81
CA GLN A 502 27.70 4.68 -10.25
C GLN A 502 27.52 4.04 -11.62
N ASP A 503 26.41 3.32 -11.83
CA ASP A 503 26.14 2.63 -13.09
C ASP A 503 24.72 2.88 -13.61
N VAL A 504 24.60 3.13 -14.93
CA VAL A 504 23.32 3.15 -15.66
C VAL A 504 23.36 2.09 -16.75
N ILE A 505 22.42 1.14 -16.70
CA ILE A 505 22.24 0.11 -17.73
C ILE A 505 20.82 0.19 -18.27
N LEU A 506 20.68 0.44 -19.57
CA LEU A 506 19.42 0.46 -20.32
C LEU A 506 19.41 -0.69 -21.32
N ARG A 507 18.34 -1.48 -21.32
CA ARG A 507 18.18 -2.63 -22.23
C ARG A 507 16.78 -2.73 -22.80
N ARG A 508 16.67 -3.38 -23.96
CA ARG A 508 15.43 -3.78 -24.63
C ARG A 508 14.41 -2.64 -24.76
N GLY A 509 14.75 -1.58 -25.47
CA GLY A 509 13.81 -0.48 -25.71
C GLY A 509 13.58 0.40 -24.48
N SER A 510 14.51 0.45 -23.52
CA SER A 510 14.36 1.27 -22.32
C SER A 510 14.54 2.75 -22.62
N GLU A 511 13.88 3.59 -21.83
CA GLU A 511 13.74 5.02 -22.13
C GLU A 511 14.10 5.92 -20.92
N ILE A 512 14.93 6.93 -21.15
CA ILE A 512 15.06 8.10 -20.26
C ILE A 512 14.63 9.33 -21.05
N ILE A 513 13.47 9.91 -20.72
CA ILE A 513 12.79 10.85 -21.61
C ILE A 513 12.29 12.12 -20.91
N THR A 514 12.55 13.27 -21.54
CA THR A 514 12.03 14.60 -21.17
C THR A 514 11.39 15.28 -22.37
N ASN A 515 10.83 14.49 -23.28
CA ASN A 515 10.29 14.96 -24.55
C ASN A 515 9.14 15.96 -24.33
N ALA A 516 9.14 17.02 -25.13
CA ALA A 516 8.06 17.97 -25.25
C ALA A 516 7.13 17.62 -26.41
N ILE A 517 5.83 17.64 -26.13
CA ILE A 517 4.76 17.49 -27.12
C ILE A 517 4.25 18.89 -27.50
N LEU A 518 3.66 19.03 -28.69
CA LEU A 518 3.09 20.29 -29.19
C LEU A 518 4.13 21.43 -29.27
N ASP A 519 3.87 22.52 -28.54
CA ASP A 519 4.62 23.78 -28.60
C ASP A 519 5.56 23.94 -27.38
N ALA A 520 5.61 22.94 -26.48
CA ALA A 520 6.43 22.97 -25.26
C ALA A 520 7.94 22.85 -25.54
N THR A 521 8.75 23.25 -24.56
CA THR A 521 10.22 23.10 -24.60
C THR A 521 10.64 21.77 -23.99
N GLY A 522 11.46 20.99 -24.71
CA GLY A 522 12.01 19.73 -24.21
C GLY A 522 12.81 19.95 -22.94
N GLY A 523 12.67 19.05 -21.99
CA GLY A 523 13.28 19.18 -20.66
C GLY A 523 14.74 18.75 -20.59
N ASN A 524 15.47 19.07 -19.51
CA ASN A 524 16.89 18.70 -19.42
C ASN A 524 17.08 17.32 -18.78
N ILE A 525 18.08 16.60 -19.28
CA ILE A 525 18.56 15.33 -18.72
C ILE A 525 20.00 15.54 -18.27
N THR A 526 20.27 15.32 -16.98
CA THR A 526 21.62 15.33 -16.41
C THR A 526 21.93 13.95 -15.85
N ILE A 527 22.98 13.29 -16.37
CA ILE A 527 23.44 11.99 -15.91
C ILE A 527 24.89 12.12 -15.46
N ASN A 528 25.14 11.86 -14.18
CA ASN A 528 26.47 11.71 -13.61
C ASN A 528 26.63 10.25 -13.16
N THR A 529 27.46 9.49 -13.88
CA THR A 529 27.61 8.04 -13.70
C THR A 529 29.04 7.60 -14.02
N ASP A 530 29.58 6.58 -13.35
CA ASP A 530 30.88 6.03 -13.76
C ASP A 530 30.77 5.32 -15.10
N ILE A 531 29.71 4.53 -15.30
CA ILE A 531 29.46 3.82 -16.57
C ILE A 531 28.02 4.08 -17.03
N LEU A 532 27.85 4.34 -18.33
CA LEU A 532 26.55 4.35 -19.01
C LEU A 532 26.56 3.32 -20.15
N ALA A 533 25.65 2.35 -20.09
CA ALA A 533 25.43 1.40 -21.17
C ALA A 533 23.97 1.48 -21.64
N ALA A 534 23.73 1.98 -22.85
CA ALA A 534 22.42 1.91 -23.50
C ALA A 534 22.51 0.92 -24.66
N LEU A 535 21.79 -0.18 -24.53
CA LEU A 535 21.88 -1.33 -25.43
C LEU A 535 20.49 -1.73 -25.91
N GLU A 536 20.44 -2.39 -27.06
CA GLU A 536 19.21 -3.02 -27.58
C GLU A 536 18.09 -1.97 -27.75
N ASP A 537 18.32 -0.95 -28.59
CA ASP A 537 17.34 0.09 -28.95
C ASP A 537 16.90 0.96 -27.75
N SER A 538 17.80 1.17 -26.78
CA SER A 538 17.48 1.98 -25.59
C SER A 538 17.89 3.44 -25.76
N ASP A 539 17.01 4.36 -25.40
CA ASP A 539 17.06 5.76 -25.82
C ASP A 539 17.11 6.76 -24.66
N ILE A 540 17.86 7.86 -24.87
CA ILE A 540 17.92 9.01 -23.97
C ILE A 540 17.51 10.26 -24.76
N THR A 541 16.30 10.78 -24.53
CA THR A 541 15.72 11.81 -25.42
C THR A 541 15.10 13.01 -24.70
N ALA A 542 15.39 14.19 -25.26
CA ALA A 542 14.93 15.52 -24.81
C ALA A 542 14.40 16.33 -26.01
N ARG A 543 13.59 15.69 -26.85
CA ARG A 543 13.13 16.22 -28.14
C ARG A 543 11.96 17.19 -27.99
N ALA A 544 11.72 17.98 -29.03
CA ALA A 544 10.54 18.82 -29.16
C ALA A 544 9.97 18.79 -30.60
N ILE A 545 8.70 19.18 -30.75
CA ILE A 545 8.07 19.36 -32.08
C ILE A 545 8.22 20.81 -32.54
N ARG A 546 7.52 21.77 -31.91
CA ARG A 546 7.59 23.19 -32.27
C ARG A 546 8.39 24.06 -31.30
N GLY A 547 8.44 23.68 -30.04
CA GLY A 547 9.29 24.35 -29.05
C GLY A 547 10.77 24.01 -29.21
N ARG A 548 11.61 24.50 -28.30
CA ARG A 548 13.04 24.21 -28.29
C ARG A 548 13.29 22.79 -27.77
N GLY A 549 14.25 22.06 -28.32
CA GLY A 549 14.72 20.80 -27.72
C GLY A 549 15.47 21.06 -26.40
N GLY A 550 15.44 20.10 -25.48
CA GLY A 550 16.09 20.21 -24.16
C GLY A 550 17.60 20.01 -24.21
N ASN A 551 18.29 20.08 -23.07
CA ASN A 551 19.72 19.79 -23.02
C ASN A 551 20.00 18.46 -22.33
N ILE A 552 20.84 17.64 -22.95
CA ILE A 552 21.31 16.38 -22.39
C ILE A 552 22.78 16.56 -22.01
N THR A 553 23.09 16.40 -20.72
CA THR A 553 24.46 16.44 -20.19
C THR A 553 24.79 15.12 -19.54
N ILE A 554 25.78 14.41 -20.08
CA ILE A 554 26.27 13.14 -19.56
C ILE A 554 27.72 13.34 -19.12
N THR A 555 28.02 13.10 -17.85
CA THR A 555 29.37 13.04 -17.32
C THR A 555 29.65 11.61 -16.91
N THR A 556 30.61 10.96 -17.55
CA THR A 556 30.88 9.54 -17.30
C THR A 556 32.31 9.09 -17.55
N GLN A 557 32.78 8.04 -16.88
CA GLN A 557 34.08 7.45 -17.18
C GLN A 557 34.05 6.60 -18.46
N GLY A 558 32.90 6.00 -18.79
CA GLY A 558 32.71 5.20 -20.00
C GLY A 558 31.27 5.19 -20.48
N ILE A 559 31.09 5.34 -21.80
CA ILE A 559 29.78 5.28 -22.47
C ILE A 559 29.78 4.19 -23.54
N PHE A 560 28.77 3.32 -23.52
CA PHE A 560 28.55 2.24 -24.47
C PHE A 560 27.14 2.36 -25.04
N LEU A 561 27.03 2.61 -26.35
CA LEU A 561 25.75 2.71 -27.05
C LEU A 561 25.71 1.63 -28.13
N SER A 562 24.61 0.89 -28.24
CA SER A 562 24.37 0.07 -29.42
C SER A 562 24.01 0.94 -30.63
N PRO A 563 24.19 0.46 -31.88
CA PRO A 563 23.99 1.28 -33.09
C PRO A 563 22.57 1.82 -33.29
N ASP A 564 21.60 1.22 -32.62
CA ASP A 564 20.18 1.56 -32.60
C ASP A 564 19.79 2.47 -31.42
N SER A 565 20.65 2.62 -30.41
CA SER A 565 20.42 3.48 -29.26
C SER A 565 20.76 4.94 -29.55
N ASP A 566 19.81 5.85 -29.30
CA ASP A 566 19.94 7.28 -29.59
C ASP A 566 20.09 8.16 -28.33
N VAL A 567 20.95 9.18 -28.42
CA VAL A 567 20.97 10.32 -27.50
C VAL A 567 20.56 11.58 -28.25
N ASN A 568 19.31 12.03 -28.06
CA ASN A 568 18.68 12.98 -28.98
C ASN A 568 17.96 14.14 -28.28
N ALA A 569 18.41 15.37 -28.58
CA ALA A 569 17.83 16.61 -28.04
C ALA A 569 17.29 17.55 -29.14
N SER A 570 16.92 16.99 -30.30
CA SER A 570 16.50 17.78 -31.47
C SER A 570 15.10 18.37 -31.36
N SER A 571 14.86 19.44 -32.13
CA SER A 571 13.50 19.96 -32.38
C SER A 571 13.16 19.86 -33.87
N GLN A 572 11.91 19.52 -34.20
CA GLN A 572 11.47 19.37 -35.60
C GLN A 572 11.28 20.72 -36.31
N LEU A 573 10.62 21.65 -35.64
CA LEU A 573 10.24 22.98 -36.16
C LEU A 573 10.81 24.13 -35.31
N GLY A 574 11.31 23.82 -34.12
CA GLY A 574 11.98 24.78 -33.23
C GLY A 574 13.50 24.68 -33.30
N ILE A 575 14.16 25.22 -32.27
CA ILE A 575 15.61 25.18 -32.13
C ILE A 575 16.01 23.89 -31.41
N SER A 576 16.92 23.10 -31.98
CA SER A 576 17.48 21.93 -31.30
C SER A 576 18.24 22.32 -30.04
N GLY A 577 18.14 21.50 -29.00
CA GLY A 577 18.95 21.66 -27.80
C GLY A 577 20.34 21.04 -27.97
N THR A 578 21.10 20.95 -26.87
CA THR A 578 22.49 20.48 -26.92
C THR A 578 22.65 19.12 -26.25
N VAL A 579 23.47 18.25 -26.87
CA VAL A 579 23.95 17.02 -26.25
C VAL A 579 25.43 17.20 -25.92
N THR A 580 25.78 17.14 -24.64
CA THR A 580 27.15 17.25 -24.14
C THR A 580 27.52 15.96 -23.41
N ILE A 581 28.56 15.28 -23.89
CA ILE A 581 29.09 14.07 -23.26
C ILE A 581 30.52 14.37 -22.84
N THR A 582 30.79 14.29 -21.54
CA THR A 582 32.10 14.53 -20.95
C THR A 582 32.64 13.23 -20.39
N THR A 583 33.74 12.75 -20.97
CA THR A 583 34.53 11.65 -20.44
C THR A 583 35.88 12.18 -19.93
N PRO A 584 36.32 11.88 -18.70
CA PRO A 584 37.65 12.25 -18.23
C PRO A 584 38.70 11.78 -19.22
N GLU A 585 39.69 12.63 -19.52
CA GLU A 585 40.86 12.20 -20.30
C GLU A 585 41.59 11.12 -19.51
N VAL A 586 41.44 9.86 -19.92
CA VAL A 586 42.31 8.78 -19.44
C VAL A 586 43.66 9.00 -20.10
N ASP A 587 44.67 9.45 -19.35
CA ASP A 587 46.04 9.54 -19.82
C ASP A 587 46.68 8.13 -19.84
N PRO A 588 46.81 7.48 -21.01
CA PRO A 588 47.34 6.13 -21.10
C PRO A 588 48.84 6.06 -20.72
N THR A 589 49.53 7.19 -20.58
CA THR A 589 50.93 7.21 -20.15
C THR A 589 51.09 6.89 -18.65
N SER A 590 50.02 7.01 -17.86
CA SER A 590 50.02 6.66 -16.43
C SER A 590 50.19 5.16 -16.16
N GLY A 591 49.97 4.31 -17.18
CA GLY A 591 50.21 2.86 -17.14
C GLY A 591 51.50 2.42 -17.83
N ILE A 592 52.27 3.34 -18.41
CA ILE A 592 53.56 3.01 -19.03
C ILE A 592 54.59 2.84 -17.91
N LEU A 593 54.79 1.59 -17.49
CA LEU A 593 56.01 1.23 -16.78
C LEU A 593 57.18 1.49 -17.75
N GLU A 594 57.97 2.54 -17.53
CA GLU A 594 59.24 2.69 -18.25
C GLU A 594 60.09 1.46 -17.97
N LEU A 595 60.21 0.58 -18.95
CA LEU A 595 61.16 -0.52 -18.90
C LEU A 595 62.56 0.11 -18.77
N PRO A 596 63.40 -0.35 -17.81
CA PRO A 596 64.73 0.19 -17.62
C PRO A 596 65.47 0.22 -18.96
N SER A 597 65.92 1.40 -19.38
CA SER A 597 66.59 1.63 -20.67
C SER A 597 68.00 1.02 -20.75
N ASN A 598 68.49 0.46 -19.64
CA ASN A 598 69.64 -0.43 -19.66
C ASN A 598 69.14 -1.86 -19.81
N PRO A 599 69.35 -2.52 -20.98
CA PRO A 599 69.24 -3.97 -21.01
C PRO A 599 70.14 -4.53 -19.91
N ILE A 600 69.61 -5.42 -19.08
CA ILE A 600 70.46 -6.22 -18.20
C ILE A 600 71.37 -7.00 -19.14
N ASP A 601 72.65 -6.60 -19.20
CA ASP A 601 73.68 -7.29 -19.95
C ASP A 601 73.92 -8.65 -19.29
N ALA A 602 73.11 -9.63 -19.67
CA ALA A 602 73.22 -11.01 -19.21
C ALA A 602 74.59 -11.63 -19.57
N GLU A 603 75.30 -11.10 -20.56
CA GLU A 603 76.68 -11.52 -20.87
C GLU A 603 77.68 -10.99 -19.84
N SER A 604 77.49 -9.78 -19.29
CA SER A 604 78.33 -9.25 -18.20
C SER A 604 78.17 -10.00 -16.86
N ILE A 605 77.01 -10.63 -16.63
CA ILE A 605 76.76 -11.44 -15.43
C ILE A 605 77.34 -12.86 -15.58
N VAL A 606 77.44 -13.38 -16.80
CA VAL A 606 77.96 -14.74 -17.09
C VAL A 606 79.46 -14.75 -17.44
N ALA A 607 80.07 -13.61 -17.78
CA ALA A 607 81.46 -13.53 -18.21
C ALA A 607 82.50 -13.21 -17.13
N LYS A 608 82.30 -13.64 -15.87
CA LYS A 608 83.44 -13.86 -14.95
C LYS A 608 84.02 -15.27 -15.13
N ASN A 609 84.57 -15.46 -16.33
CA ASN A 609 85.60 -16.43 -16.72
C ASN A 609 85.38 -17.93 -16.39
N PRO A 610 84.44 -18.63 -17.07
CA PRO A 610 84.30 -20.09 -16.96
C PRO A 610 85.34 -20.89 -17.78
N CYS A 611 86.20 -20.23 -18.57
CA CYS A 611 87.12 -20.86 -19.51
C CYS A 611 88.61 -20.55 -19.23
N ALA A 612 88.99 -20.35 -17.97
CA ALA A 612 90.41 -20.28 -17.60
C ALA A 612 91.09 -21.63 -17.84
N ILE A 613 91.85 -21.74 -18.94
CA ILE A 613 92.73 -22.88 -19.20
C ILE A 613 94.02 -22.67 -18.40
N LYS A 614 94.29 -23.58 -17.47
CA LYS A 614 95.60 -23.75 -16.82
C LYS A 614 96.07 -25.17 -17.14
N GLU A 615 97.29 -25.30 -17.67
CA GLU A 615 97.91 -26.62 -17.95
C GLU A 615 97.17 -27.53 -18.95
N GLY A 616 96.58 -26.95 -20.00
CA GLY A 616 96.30 -27.70 -21.23
C GLY A 616 95.09 -28.65 -21.21
N LYS A 617 94.10 -28.46 -20.34
CA LYS A 617 92.76 -29.09 -20.47
C LYS A 617 91.63 -28.08 -20.31
N ILE A 618 90.62 -28.18 -21.17
CA ILE A 618 89.34 -27.46 -21.07
C ILE A 618 88.39 -28.32 -20.24
N ALA A 619 87.89 -27.80 -19.12
CA ALA A 619 86.79 -28.42 -18.37
C ALA A 619 85.48 -28.07 -19.08
N GLY A 620 84.96 -29.00 -19.88
CA GLY A 620 83.63 -28.90 -20.48
C GLY A 620 82.53 -29.10 -19.44
N GLY A 621 81.51 -28.25 -19.48
CA GLY A 621 80.26 -28.48 -18.76
C GLY A 621 79.51 -27.21 -18.38
N SER A 622 78.85 -26.55 -19.33
CA SER A 622 77.59 -25.80 -19.11
C SER A 622 76.97 -25.43 -20.45
N SER A 623 75.69 -25.77 -20.63
CA SER A 623 74.85 -25.35 -21.76
C SER A 623 73.69 -24.51 -21.23
N PHE A 624 73.44 -23.36 -21.85
CA PHE A 624 72.26 -22.54 -21.61
C PHE A 624 71.26 -22.77 -22.75
N VAL A 625 70.02 -23.16 -22.43
CA VAL A 625 68.93 -23.33 -23.40
C VAL A 625 67.96 -22.16 -23.25
N ILE A 626 67.77 -21.41 -24.32
CA ILE A 626 66.76 -20.34 -24.41
C ILE A 626 65.42 -20.98 -24.81
N THR A 627 64.49 -21.13 -23.86
CA THR A 627 63.12 -21.58 -24.15
C THR A 627 62.21 -20.40 -24.48
N GLY A 628 62.29 -19.90 -25.72
CA GLY A 628 61.23 -19.13 -26.36
C GLY A 628 61.05 -17.67 -25.94
N ARG A 629 60.62 -16.84 -26.90
CA ARG A 629 60.21 -15.45 -26.67
C ARG A 629 58.76 -15.47 -26.17
N GLY A 630 58.55 -15.13 -24.90
CA GLY A 630 57.23 -14.78 -24.40
C GLY A 630 56.78 -13.48 -25.06
N GLY A 631 55.82 -13.58 -25.97
CA GLY A 631 55.06 -12.44 -26.50
C GLY A 631 53.68 -12.40 -25.86
N LEU A 632 53.10 -11.20 -25.78
CA LEU A 632 51.71 -10.98 -25.36
C LEU A 632 50.73 -11.81 -26.22
N PRO A 633 49.55 -12.19 -25.70
CA PRO A 633 48.53 -12.87 -26.48
C PRO A 633 48.17 -12.03 -27.71
N PRO A 634 47.92 -12.63 -28.89
CA PRO A 634 47.45 -11.89 -30.05
C PRO A 634 46.11 -11.22 -29.75
N SER A 635 45.93 -9.96 -30.20
CA SER A 635 44.64 -9.29 -30.15
C SER A 635 43.71 -9.83 -31.24
N SER A 636 42.41 -9.52 -31.16
CA SER A 636 41.40 -10.02 -32.11
C SER A 636 41.67 -9.68 -33.58
N ASP A 637 42.56 -8.73 -33.84
CA ASP A 637 42.82 -8.17 -35.17
C ASP A 637 44.10 -8.74 -35.82
N ASP A 638 44.83 -9.64 -35.12
CA ASP A 638 46.01 -10.29 -35.68
C ASP A 638 45.62 -11.42 -36.66
N PRO A 639 46.21 -11.48 -37.87
CA PRO A 639 45.93 -12.53 -38.83
C PRO A 639 46.41 -13.90 -38.32
N LEU A 640 45.49 -14.86 -38.26
CA LEU A 640 45.74 -16.23 -37.77
C LEU A 640 46.95 -16.89 -38.45
N PRO A 641 47.97 -17.36 -37.70
CA PRO A 641 49.07 -18.10 -38.29
C PRO A 641 48.63 -19.51 -38.68
N HIS A 642 48.65 -19.81 -39.98
CA HIS A 642 48.48 -21.16 -40.50
C HIS A 642 49.59 -22.10 -39.98
N VAL A 643 49.24 -22.99 -39.05
CA VAL A 643 50.05 -24.17 -38.75
C VAL A 643 49.17 -25.41 -38.80
N THR A 644 49.23 -26.11 -39.93
CA THR A 644 48.78 -27.50 -40.06
C THR A 644 49.70 -28.40 -39.24
N ARG A 645 49.20 -28.90 -38.12
CA ARG A 645 49.76 -30.09 -37.46
C ARG A 645 48.70 -31.18 -37.43
N VAL A 646 48.91 -32.20 -38.26
CA VAL A 646 48.20 -33.47 -38.21
C VAL A 646 48.64 -34.21 -36.95
N VAL A 647 47.69 -34.57 -36.10
CA VAL A 647 47.89 -35.52 -35.01
C VAL A 647 47.03 -36.74 -35.32
N GLU A 648 47.68 -37.90 -35.49
CA GLU A 648 47.02 -39.17 -35.76
C GLU A 648 46.30 -39.73 -34.51
N TRP A 649 45.34 -40.59 -34.78
CA TRP A 649 44.33 -41.11 -33.86
C TRP A 649 44.87 -42.07 -32.81
N VAL A 650 44.46 -41.87 -31.55
CA VAL A 650 44.60 -42.87 -30.48
C VAL A 650 43.35 -43.76 -30.47
N SER A 651 43.52 -45.05 -30.74
CA SER A 651 42.49 -46.07 -30.59
C SER A 651 42.36 -46.53 -29.13
N ARG A 652 41.15 -46.44 -28.55
CA ARG A 652 40.78 -47.24 -27.36
C ARG A 652 39.92 -48.43 -27.81
N SER A 653 40.38 -49.63 -27.45
CA SER A 653 39.62 -50.87 -27.55
C SER A 653 38.46 -50.93 -26.54
N PRO A 654 37.48 -51.83 -26.74
CA PRO A 654 36.10 -51.62 -26.30
C PRO A 654 35.72 -52.49 -25.10
N GLU A 655 35.21 -51.88 -24.03
CA GLU A 655 34.26 -52.55 -23.13
C GLU A 655 33.23 -51.53 -22.57
N PRO A 656 31.92 -51.82 -22.67
CA PRO A 656 30.87 -50.90 -22.24
C PRO A 656 30.51 -51.09 -20.77
N VAL A 657 30.73 -50.08 -19.94
CA VAL A 657 30.08 -50.00 -18.62
C VAL A 657 28.65 -49.53 -18.83
N ARG A 658 27.70 -50.45 -18.65
CA ARG A 658 26.26 -50.19 -18.63
C ARG A 658 25.87 -49.65 -17.25
N THR A 659 25.42 -48.41 -17.19
CA THR A 659 24.49 -47.95 -16.15
C THR A 659 23.11 -47.77 -16.79
N PRO A 660 22.06 -48.43 -16.29
CA PRO A 660 20.73 -48.37 -16.90
C PRO A 660 20.08 -47.03 -16.59
N VAL A 661 19.94 -46.18 -17.62
CA VAL A 661 18.90 -45.15 -17.65
C VAL A 661 17.57 -45.88 -17.82
N VAL A 662 16.75 -45.90 -16.78
CA VAL A 662 15.35 -46.33 -16.88
C VAL A 662 14.61 -45.24 -17.65
N LEU A 663 14.49 -45.43 -18.96
CA LEU A 663 13.50 -44.73 -19.78
C LEU A 663 12.11 -45.17 -19.31
N ARG A 664 11.41 -44.31 -18.55
CA ARG A 664 9.95 -44.40 -18.48
C ARG A 664 9.40 -44.03 -19.84
N LYS A 665 9.06 -45.08 -20.60
CA LYS A 665 8.24 -45.03 -21.80
C LYS A 665 6.95 -44.29 -21.45
N ARG A 666 6.74 -43.11 -22.04
CA ARG A 666 5.44 -42.46 -22.06
C ARG A 666 4.56 -43.34 -22.94
N VAL A 667 3.68 -44.12 -22.32
CA VAL A 667 2.63 -44.84 -23.03
C VAL A 667 1.68 -43.76 -23.57
N GLN A 668 1.62 -43.62 -24.88
CA GLN A 668 0.48 -42.99 -25.54
C GLN A 668 -0.70 -43.95 -25.41
N THR A 669 -1.59 -43.68 -24.47
CA THR A 669 -2.97 -44.17 -24.52
C THR A 669 -3.80 -43.13 -25.24
N ASN A 670 -4.14 -43.42 -26.49
CA ASN A 670 -5.34 -42.88 -27.11
C ASN A 670 -6.54 -43.47 -26.38
N ALA A 671 -7.20 -42.65 -25.57
CA ALA A 671 -8.55 -42.90 -25.11
C ALA A 671 -9.28 -41.55 -25.13
N GLN A 672 -10.14 -41.37 -26.14
CA GLN A 672 -11.29 -40.49 -26.01
C GLN A 672 -12.15 -41.06 -24.88
N GLY A 673 -12.09 -40.42 -23.72
CA GLY A 673 -12.99 -40.64 -22.59
C GLY A 673 -13.33 -39.29 -22.03
N GLU A 674 -14.62 -38.96 -22.03
CA GLU A 674 -15.17 -37.74 -21.47
C GLU A 674 -14.61 -37.49 -20.06
N ARG A 675 -14.08 -36.29 -19.83
CA ARG A 675 -13.70 -35.86 -18.48
C ARG A 675 -14.98 -35.60 -17.69
N THR A 676 -15.42 -36.60 -16.93
CA THR A 676 -16.40 -36.40 -15.87
C THR A 676 -15.71 -35.66 -14.73
N TYR A 677 -16.09 -34.40 -14.52
CA TYR A 677 -15.84 -33.67 -13.28
C TYR A 677 -16.40 -34.48 -12.10
N PRO A 678 -15.75 -34.52 -10.92
CA PRO A 678 -16.40 -35.06 -9.73
C PRO A 678 -17.66 -34.24 -9.49
N VAL A 679 -18.83 -34.85 -9.59
CA VAL A 679 -20.10 -34.24 -9.21
C VAL A 679 -20.02 -33.98 -7.71
N ILE A 680 -20.02 -32.70 -7.31
CA ILE A 680 -20.21 -32.30 -5.93
C ILE A 680 -21.70 -32.53 -5.64
N GLU A 681 -22.02 -33.62 -4.94
CA GLU A 681 -23.39 -33.88 -4.51
C GLU A 681 -23.72 -33.10 -3.25
N GLN A 682 -24.86 -32.41 -3.26
CA GLN A 682 -25.39 -31.69 -2.10
C GLN A 682 -25.57 -32.67 -0.92
N ALA A 683 -25.11 -32.31 0.27
CA ALA A 683 -25.29 -33.13 1.47
C ALA A 683 -26.78 -33.40 1.72
N GLN A 684 -27.19 -34.67 1.61
CA GLN A 684 -28.58 -35.08 1.83
C GLN A 684 -28.84 -35.51 3.29
N GLY A 685 -27.80 -35.49 4.14
CA GLY A 685 -27.94 -35.75 5.56
C GLY A 685 -26.65 -35.47 6.34
N TRP A 686 -26.79 -35.46 7.67
CA TRP A 686 -25.67 -35.35 8.61
C TRP A 686 -25.71 -36.54 9.57
N MET A 687 -24.54 -36.96 10.04
CA MET A 687 -24.39 -38.00 11.05
C MET A 687 -23.45 -37.53 12.14
N VAL A 688 -23.67 -38.01 13.36
CA VAL A 688 -22.80 -37.73 14.51
C VAL A 688 -21.89 -38.95 14.70
N ALA A 689 -20.59 -38.74 14.64
CA ALA A 689 -19.59 -39.76 14.92
C ALA A 689 -19.53 -40.07 16.43
N SER A 690 -18.86 -41.16 16.82
CA SER A 690 -18.78 -41.59 18.23
C SER A 690 -18.01 -40.63 19.16
N ASP A 691 -17.37 -39.61 18.58
CA ASP A 691 -16.64 -38.52 19.24
C ASP A 691 -17.42 -37.19 19.18
N ASP A 692 -18.73 -37.24 18.93
CA ASP A 692 -19.64 -36.10 18.79
C ASP A 692 -19.35 -35.17 17.59
N THR A 693 -18.49 -35.57 16.65
CA THR A 693 -18.24 -34.81 15.42
C THR A 693 -19.40 -34.95 14.43
N ILE A 694 -19.90 -33.84 13.89
CA ILE A 694 -20.94 -33.83 12.85
C ILE A 694 -20.29 -33.98 11.47
N MET A 695 -20.63 -35.03 10.74
CA MET A 695 -20.18 -35.29 9.37
C MET A 695 -21.33 -35.17 8.37
N LEU A 696 -21.15 -34.37 7.32
CA LEU A 696 -22.10 -34.24 6.21
C LEU A 696 -21.87 -35.36 5.19
N THR A 697 -22.93 -36.07 4.79
CA THR A 697 -22.84 -37.20 3.84
C THR A 697 -23.89 -37.10 2.74
N ALA A 698 -23.49 -37.46 1.51
CA ALA A 698 -24.39 -37.54 0.35
C ALA A 698 -25.28 -38.79 0.38
N THR A 699 -24.92 -39.83 1.15
CA THR A 699 -25.70 -41.07 1.30
C THR A 699 -25.74 -41.50 2.77
N PRO A 700 -26.80 -41.15 3.53
CA PRO A 700 -26.94 -41.60 4.91
C PRO A 700 -27.22 -43.12 4.96
N PRO A 701 -26.55 -43.88 5.85
CA PRO A 701 -26.86 -45.30 6.05
C PRO A 701 -28.29 -45.46 6.59
N ASN A 702 -28.99 -46.49 6.14
CA ASN A 702 -30.38 -46.75 6.51
C ASN A 702 -30.43 -47.27 7.96
N VAL A 703 -30.60 -46.36 8.93
CA VAL A 703 -30.65 -46.72 10.35
C VAL A 703 -32.08 -47.14 10.68
N MET A 704 -32.27 -48.41 11.09
CA MET A 704 -33.54 -48.84 11.69
C MET A 704 -33.75 -48.05 13.00
N PRO A 705 -34.86 -47.31 13.15
CA PRO A 705 -35.12 -46.58 14.39
C PRO A 705 -35.34 -47.59 15.53
N GLN A 706 -34.41 -47.59 16.50
CA GLN A 706 -34.69 -48.20 17.78
C GLN A 706 -35.66 -47.29 18.55
N THR A 707 -36.82 -47.85 18.87
CA THR A 707 -37.86 -47.23 19.69
C THR A 707 -37.30 -46.67 21.01
N PRO A 708 -37.67 -45.44 21.41
CA PRO A 708 -37.25 -44.90 22.70
C PRO A 708 -38.10 -45.51 23.81
N ARG A 709 -37.47 -46.33 24.65
CA ARG A 709 -37.91 -46.49 26.03
C ARG A 709 -36.69 -46.25 26.89
N LEU A 710 -36.69 -45.14 27.61
CA LEU A 710 -36.19 -45.01 28.98
C LEU A 710 -36.59 -43.62 29.49
N THR A 711 -37.66 -43.61 30.27
CA THR A 711 -38.05 -42.52 31.16
C THR A 711 -36.98 -42.32 32.23
N HIS A 712 -36.46 -41.10 32.33
CA HIS A 712 -35.52 -40.66 33.37
C HIS A 712 -36.27 -40.49 34.71
N PRO A 713 -35.92 -41.21 35.79
CA PRO A 713 -36.46 -40.92 37.11
C PRO A 713 -35.49 -39.95 37.79
N LEU A 714 -35.84 -38.65 37.86
CA LEU A 714 -35.41 -37.66 38.87
C LEU A 714 -35.82 -36.22 38.50
N CYS A 715 -37.08 -36.02 38.08
CA CYS A 715 -37.72 -34.70 38.20
C CYS A 715 -38.71 -34.76 39.36
N ARG A 716 -38.31 -34.21 40.50
CA ARG A 716 -39.21 -33.68 41.51
C ARG A 716 -38.63 -32.40 42.07
#